data_AF-G2XDV9-F1
#
_entry.id   AF-G2XDV9-F1
#
_cell.length_a   1.000
_cell.length_b   1.000
_cell.length_c   1.000
_cell.angle_alpha   90.00
_cell.angle_beta   90.00
_cell.angle_gamma   90.00
#
_symmetry.space_group_name_H-M   'P 1'
#
loop_
_entity.id
_entity.type
_entity.pdbx_description
1 polymer ?
#
loop_
_entity_poly.entity_id
_entity_poly.type
_entity_poly.pdbx_seq_one_letter_code
_entity_poly.pdbx_strand_id
1 'polypeptide(L)'
;MATIRRLAAFILLLVSSVDVRAKNIDYAALPDETLFPGPWERYIKAPADKTRITPARILTTFGDVTTSSATPRAVTPGDHVPGQGILIGPEGLLTLEFDENTGGRVCFDVESVGDDPELYLSYSESPLLSGKLPDATTDRSHGDLPLQIEFGTQTGVVCVGKDFVRGGFKYLTIRMPVYPVLGSGPAPFSHRDVLPGQHVLSPGVERRKSDRDPYATPWVSIRNLWVDCTAFPSQAQGRAYSGYFFSSSNLLNRIWYAGAYTLQLSTLDPSEGSSMIDYNRLVDNNKSPAGSWYSNFTIANGTTVIADGAKRNRIVSPIDLLLATPGIAVSTHDMLAVRNALDALFAHQYADGSLPRAGPPFGFNGEFLDTHHLQALLSVHAYVKFSGDMTWLTRRWPAYLRAVNVSVAKIDSNTNLLPGQQGHSLEASALLSVVLDRTMTLARWLGDNNDGTTHRPDDYLWAAARAALHKGIQSLYCPTTHLHAANLVESRRCPDPDHLAPQAGNAWALIAGAAAHPSSSSSSSSSVSRALSARWLPAGAPAPETPGLLSPLASSLELAAHAAARRPAAAVALLLRHWAHLLDAPGFTNSTLAAGVAVDGRGPRAAARRRAHVALCRRRRGPHGVPDGARAGRCRGGAGRRGVDRAAAAHAVAGLGPWRVRDGEGPV
;
A
#
# COMPACT_ATOMS: atom_id res chain seq x y z
N MET A 1 -59.59 10.00 8.61
CA MET A 1 -59.40 9.45 7.24
C MET A 1 -58.50 10.30 6.33
N ALA A 2 -58.32 11.61 6.55
CA ALA A 2 -57.42 12.44 5.75
C ALA A 2 -55.90 12.21 6.01
N THR A 3 -55.54 11.69 7.18
CA THR A 3 -54.16 11.38 7.59
C THR A 3 -53.61 10.08 6.99
N ILE A 4 -54.48 9.11 6.66
CA ILE A 4 -54.08 7.83 6.05
C ILE A 4 -53.80 8.00 4.53
N ARG A 5 -54.47 8.94 3.85
CA ARG A 5 -54.20 9.25 2.44
C ARG A 5 -52.88 9.99 2.21
N ARG A 6 -52.37 10.75 3.19
CA ARG A 6 -51.04 11.41 3.09
C ARG A 6 -49.87 10.44 3.33
N LEU A 7 -50.07 9.41 4.15
CA LEU A 7 -49.06 8.34 4.33
C LEU A 7 -48.94 7.45 3.09
N ALA A 8 -50.06 7.14 2.42
CA ALA A 8 -50.07 6.36 1.20
C ALA A 8 -49.41 7.10 0.02
N ALA A 9 -49.56 8.43 -0.08
CA ALA A 9 -48.87 9.23 -1.10
C ALA A 9 -47.35 9.29 -0.84
N PHE A 10 -46.90 9.29 0.41
CA PHE A 10 -45.48 9.27 0.78
C PHE A 10 -44.84 7.88 0.55
N ILE A 11 -45.62 6.80 0.73
CA ILE A 11 -45.17 5.43 0.44
C ILE A 11 -45.21 5.14 -1.07
N LEU A 12 -46.15 5.69 -1.84
CA LEU A 12 -46.14 5.57 -3.30
C LEU A 12 -45.05 6.42 -3.98
N LEU A 13 -44.60 7.53 -3.37
CA LEU A 13 -43.40 8.26 -3.81
C LEU A 13 -42.08 7.57 -3.45
N LEU A 14 -42.10 6.59 -2.54
CA LEU A 14 -40.97 5.69 -2.25
C LEU A 14 -40.98 4.42 -3.12
N VAL A 15 -42.04 4.19 -3.90
CA VAL A 15 -42.19 3.05 -4.82
C VAL A 15 -42.34 3.51 -6.28
N SER A 16 -42.09 4.78 -6.59
CA SER A 16 -41.58 5.12 -7.92
C SER A 16 -40.18 4.53 -8.01
N SER A 17 -40.12 3.33 -8.58
CA SER A 17 -38.93 2.74 -9.17
C SER A 17 -38.25 3.80 -10.03
N VAL A 18 -37.33 4.55 -9.43
CA VAL A 18 -36.08 4.79 -10.12
C VAL A 18 -35.55 3.38 -10.33
N ASP A 19 -35.82 2.84 -11.51
CA ASP A 19 -34.90 1.89 -12.11
C ASP A 19 -33.55 2.61 -12.12
N VAL A 20 -32.83 2.56 -10.98
CA VAL A 20 -31.38 2.58 -10.99
C VAL A 20 -31.02 1.21 -11.56
N ARG A 21 -31.34 1.03 -12.85
CA ARG A 21 -30.44 0.31 -13.73
C ARG A 21 -29.12 0.98 -13.43
N ALA A 22 -28.22 0.29 -12.72
CA ALA A 22 -26.91 0.83 -12.39
C ALA A 22 -26.44 1.50 -13.67
N LYS A 23 -26.35 2.83 -13.68
CA LYS A 23 -25.64 3.51 -14.75
C LYS A 23 -24.25 2.92 -14.60
N ASN A 24 -23.90 1.95 -15.45
CA ASN A 24 -22.60 1.32 -15.41
C ASN A 24 -21.62 2.48 -15.45
N ILE A 25 -20.92 2.72 -14.34
CA ILE A 25 -19.90 3.76 -14.30
C ILE A 25 -18.89 3.30 -15.34
N ASP A 26 -18.74 4.09 -16.39
CA ASP A 26 -17.68 3.84 -17.34
C ASP A 26 -16.37 4.13 -16.62
N TYR A 27 -15.74 3.09 -16.10
CA TYR A 27 -14.47 3.23 -15.38
C TYR A 27 -13.33 3.65 -16.33
N ALA A 28 -13.55 3.73 -17.64
CA ALA A 28 -12.64 4.38 -18.58
C ALA A 28 -12.84 5.91 -18.67
N ALA A 29 -13.96 6.43 -18.15
CA ALA A 29 -14.30 7.85 -18.10
C ALA A 29 -14.99 8.17 -16.75
N LEU A 30 -14.18 8.21 -15.68
CA LEU A 30 -14.65 8.53 -14.33
C LEU A 30 -15.30 9.92 -14.29
N PRO A 31 -16.31 10.13 -13.41
CA PRO A 31 -17.00 11.40 -13.35
C PRO A 31 -16.09 12.53 -12.84
N ASP A 32 -16.26 13.73 -13.39
CA ASP A 32 -15.57 14.94 -12.95
C ASP A 32 -16.30 15.67 -11.80
N GLU A 33 -17.49 15.19 -11.43
CA GLU A 33 -18.27 15.65 -10.28
C GLU A 33 -18.62 14.47 -9.37
N THR A 34 -18.78 14.76 -8.07
CA THR A 34 -19.27 13.80 -7.09
C THR A 34 -20.63 13.24 -7.52
N LEU A 35 -20.79 11.91 -7.53
CA LEU A 35 -22.09 11.31 -7.88
C LEU A 35 -23.11 11.47 -6.75
N PHE A 36 -22.62 11.65 -5.53
CA PHE A 36 -23.41 11.77 -4.31
C PHE A 36 -22.87 12.95 -3.48
N PRO A 37 -23.28 14.19 -3.79
CA PRO A 37 -22.89 15.35 -3.00
C PRO A 37 -23.55 15.31 -1.63
N GLY A 38 -22.81 15.71 -0.59
CA GLY A 38 -23.36 15.69 0.77
C GLY A 38 -22.42 16.16 1.87
N PRO A 39 -22.89 16.19 3.14
CA PRO A 39 -22.12 16.70 4.26
C PRO A 39 -20.84 15.89 4.54
N TRP A 40 -20.74 14.66 4.03
CA TRP A 40 -19.57 13.80 4.16
C TRP A 40 -18.37 14.24 3.34
N GLU A 41 -18.54 15.11 2.34
CA GLU A 41 -17.44 15.58 1.49
C GLU A 41 -16.36 16.35 2.25
N ARG A 42 -16.69 16.89 3.43
CA ARG A 42 -15.72 17.48 4.36
C ARG A 42 -14.64 16.49 4.85
N TYR A 43 -14.88 15.19 4.71
CA TYR A 43 -13.91 14.15 5.07
C TYR A 43 -13.02 13.74 3.90
N ILE A 44 -13.34 14.13 2.65
CA ILE A 44 -12.52 13.81 1.48
C ILE A 44 -11.16 14.48 1.62
N LYS A 45 -10.10 13.65 1.59
CA LYS A 45 -8.71 14.07 1.77
C LYS A 45 -7.99 14.40 0.46
N ALA A 46 -8.59 14.05 -0.68
CA ALA A 46 -8.05 14.42 -1.98
C ALA A 46 -7.99 15.96 -2.14
N PRO A 47 -6.91 16.48 -2.73
CA PRO A 47 -6.73 17.92 -2.95
C PRO A 47 -7.84 18.45 -3.87
N ALA A 48 -8.27 19.69 -3.62
CA ALA A 48 -9.24 20.37 -4.49
C ALA A 48 -8.61 20.78 -5.83
N ASP A 49 -7.35 21.20 -5.80
CA ASP A 49 -6.53 21.49 -6.99
C ASP A 49 -5.33 20.55 -7.01
N LYS A 50 -5.31 19.61 -7.96
CA LYS A 50 -4.20 18.67 -8.14
C LYS A 50 -2.93 19.37 -8.63
N THR A 51 -3.06 20.46 -9.37
CA THR A 51 -1.93 21.12 -10.04
C THR A 51 -1.12 21.99 -9.10
N ARG A 52 -1.68 22.37 -7.95
CA ARG A 52 -1.08 23.32 -7.02
C ARG A 52 -1.38 23.03 -5.56
N ILE A 53 -0.73 22.02 -4.99
CA ILE A 53 -0.80 21.70 -3.56
C ILE A 53 0.31 22.44 -2.82
N THR A 54 -0.03 23.39 -1.97
CA THR A 54 0.95 24.19 -1.20
C THR A 54 1.16 23.66 0.20
N PRO A 55 2.33 23.85 0.83
CA PRO A 55 2.52 23.48 2.22
C PRO A 55 1.61 24.31 3.15
N ALA A 56 1.12 23.68 4.20
CA ALA A 56 0.25 24.30 5.20
C ALA A 56 1.04 25.17 6.17
N ARG A 57 2.24 24.73 6.56
CA ARG A 57 3.10 25.45 7.50
C ARG A 57 4.57 25.06 7.40
N ILE A 58 5.41 25.89 8.00
CA ILE A 58 6.81 25.57 8.31
C ILE A 58 6.84 24.77 9.61
N LEU A 59 7.40 23.55 9.57
CA LEU A 59 7.57 22.70 10.74
C LEU A 59 8.83 23.07 11.53
N THR A 60 9.95 23.31 10.84
CA THR A 60 11.24 23.62 11.47
C THR A 60 12.16 24.36 10.49
N THR A 61 12.95 25.30 11.02
CA THR A 61 14.06 25.96 10.32
C THR A 61 15.35 25.81 11.12
N PHE A 62 16.48 25.78 10.42
CA PHE A 62 17.82 25.78 11.01
C PHE A 62 18.80 26.44 10.03
N GLY A 63 19.86 27.07 10.56
CA GLY A 63 20.90 27.68 9.73
C GLY A 63 20.43 28.93 8.98
N ASP A 64 21.04 29.18 7.82
CA ASP A 64 20.76 30.34 6.98
C ASP A 64 19.46 30.16 6.19
N VAL A 65 18.33 30.42 6.85
CA VAL A 65 17.00 30.43 6.24
C VAL A 65 16.27 31.70 6.69
N THR A 66 15.84 32.50 5.73
CA THR A 66 15.00 33.69 5.99
C THR A 66 13.63 33.47 5.35
N THR A 67 12.56 33.65 6.14
CA THR A 67 11.17 33.54 5.67
C THR A 67 10.39 34.79 6.02
N SER A 68 9.73 35.38 5.03
CA SER A 68 8.92 36.59 5.21
C SER A 68 7.58 36.37 5.93
N SER A 69 7.14 35.12 6.09
CA SER A 69 5.94 34.78 6.86
C SER A 69 6.01 33.36 7.45
N ALA A 70 5.24 33.12 8.52
CA ALA A 70 5.19 31.82 9.22
C ALA A 70 4.45 30.72 8.42
N THR A 71 3.76 31.09 7.34
CA THR A 71 3.03 30.19 6.43
C THR A 71 3.59 30.37 5.02
N PRO A 72 4.10 29.33 4.35
CA PRO A 72 4.55 29.44 2.97
C PRO A 72 3.32 29.57 2.06
N ARG A 73 2.76 30.78 2.00
CA ARG A 73 1.55 31.05 1.24
C ARG A 73 1.93 31.15 -0.24
N ALA A 74 1.17 30.49 -1.12
CA ALA A 74 1.26 30.78 -2.54
C ALA A 74 0.89 32.24 -2.76
N VAL A 75 1.86 33.04 -3.18
CA VAL A 75 1.62 34.37 -3.72
C VAL A 75 1.05 34.16 -5.13
N THR A 76 -0.15 34.69 -5.35
CA THR A 76 -0.79 34.76 -6.67
C THR A 76 0.11 35.56 -7.62
N PRO A 77 0.27 35.16 -8.90
CA PRO A 77 1.01 35.97 -9.87
C PRO A 77 0.39 37.36 -9.96
N GLY A 78 1.04 38.37 -9.37
CA GLY A 78 0.54 39.75 -9.30
C GLY A 78 0.58 40.39 -7.91
N ASP A 79 0.59 39.59 -6.83
CA ASP A 79 0.60 40.09 -5.44
C ASP A 79 2.01 40.12 -4.81
N HIS A 80 3.06 40.02 -5.64
CA HIS A 80 4.44 39.98 -5.16
C HIS A 80 4.87 41.32 -4.56
N VAL A 81 5.09 41.34 -3.24
CA VAL A 81 5.91 42.36 -2.59
C VAL A 81 7.38 41.86 -2.62
N PRO A 82 8.31 42.60 -3.26
CA PRO A 82 9.74 42.26 -3.21
C PRO A 82 10.20 42.06 -1.76
N GLY A 83 10.88 40.93 -1.48
CA GLY A 83 11.27 40.54 -0.12
C GLY A 83 10.26 39.65 0.63
N GLN A 84 9.14 39.27 0.01
CA GLN A 84 8.27 38.21 0.52
C GLN A 84 8.52 36.86 -0.17
N GLY A 85 9.45 36.07 0.38
CA GLY A 85 9.82 34.73 -0.12
C GLY A 85 10.60 33.91 0.91
N ILE A 86 11.13 32.78 0.45
CA ILE A 86 12.02 31.90 1.23
C ILE A 86 13.42 32.04 0.67
N LEU A 87 14.35 32.58 1.47
CA LEU A 87 15.77 32.57 1.17
C LEU A 87 16.42 31.38 1.88
N ILE A 88 17.16 30.55 1.15
CA ILE A 88 17.95 29.43 1.70
C ILE A 88 19.41 29.65 1.30
N GLY A 89 20.27 29.87 2.29
CA GLY A 89 21.72 29.98 2.14
C GLY A 89 22.46 28.77 2.75
N PRO A 90 23.80 28.83 2.84
CA PRO A 90 24.63 27.71 3.29
C PRO A 90 24.22 27.18 4.67
N GLU A 91 24.22 25.85 4.82
CA GLU A 91 23.73 25.15 6.02
C GLU A 91 22.25 25.37 6.37
N GLY A 92 21.52 26.15 5.57
CA GLY A 92 20.09 26.37 5.70
C GLY A 92 19.31 25.08 5.53
N LEU A 93 18.39 24.82 6.45
CA LEU A 93 17.47 23.69 6.43
C LEU A 93 16.06 24.19 6.76
N LEU A 94 15.12 23.87 5.88
CA LEU A 94 13.71 24.20 6.00
C LEU A 94 12.89 22.92 5.89
N THR A 95 12.04 22.63 6.86
CA THR A 95 11.07 21.53 6.79
C THR A 95 9.66 22.08 6.72
N LEU A 96 8.94 21.66 5.68
CA LEU A 96 7.57 22.06 5.36
C LEU A 96 6.62 20.89 5.64
N GLU A 97 5.41 21.20 6.13
CA GLU A 97 4.33 20.24 6.31
C GLU A 97 3.14 20.59 5.39
N PHE A 98 2.61 19.59 4.70
CA PHE A 98 1.35 19.66 3.95
C PHE A 98 0.17 19.23 4.84
N ASP A 99 -1.05 19.71 4.58
CA ASP A 99 -2.23 19.35 5.39
C ASP A 99 -2.50 17.84 5.37
N GLU A 100 -2.48 17.27 4.16
CA GLU A 100 -2.71 15.87 3.88
C GLU A 100 -1.44 15.24 3.29
N ASN A 101 -1.29 13.92 3.38
CA ASN A 101 -0.25 13.20 2.65
C ASN A 101 -0.46 13.45 1.15
N THR A 102 0.58 13.79 0.40
CA THR A 102 0.48 14.11 -1.03
C THR A 102 1.48 13.30 -1.84
N GLY A 103 1.42 13.32 -3.16
CA GLY A 103 2.33 12.60 -4.04
C GLY A 103 2.36 13.24 -5.41
N GLY A 104 3.56 13.48 -5.93
CA GLY A 104 3.74 14.18 -7.19
C GLY A 104 5.10 14.87 -7.31
N ARG A 105 5.17 15.86 -8.20
CA ARG A 105 6.39 16.61 -8.53
C ARG A 105 6.43 17.88 -7.69
N VAL A 106 7.55 18.12 -7.01
CA VAL A 106 7.77 19.38 -6.29
C VAL A 106 8.19 20.43 -7.32
N CYS A 107 7.55 21.59 -7.26
CA CYS A 107 7.83 22.73 -8.12
C CYS A 107 8.17 23.96 -7.27
N PHE A 108 9.10 24.75 -7.78
CA PHE A 108 9.59 25.99 -7.20
C PHE A 108 9.39 27.11 -8.21
N ASP A 109 8.97 28.27 -7.74
CA ASP A 109 9.08 29.53 -8.48
C ASP A 109 10.29 30.29 -7.94
N VAL A 110 11.40 30.21 -8.66
CA VAL A 110 12.70 30.72 -8.24
C VAL A 110 12.81 32.20 -8.62
N GLU A 111 12.96 33.06 -7.62
CA GLU A 111 13.12 34.50 -7.83
C GLU A 111 14.50 34.84 -8.36
N SER A 112 15.52 34.35 -7.65
CA SER A 112 16.92 34.65 -7.90
C SER A 112 17.81 33.63 -7.20
N VAL A 113 19.03 33.50 -7.70
CA VAL A 113 20.02 32.52 -7.26
C VAL A 113 21.37 33.21 -7.08
N GLY A 114 22.14 32.74 -6.10
CA GLY A 114 23.55 33.08 -5.91
C GLY A 114 24.48 32.26 -6.80
N ASP A 115 25.75 32.14 -6.40
CA ASP A 115 26.76 31.42 -7.18
C ASP A 115 26.63 29.90 -7.02
N ASP A 116 26.36 29.18 -8.12
CA ASP A 116 26.28 27.70 -8.20
C ASP A 116 25.50 27.04 -7.02
N PRO A 117 24.25 27.46 -6.73
CA PRO A 117 23.53 26.90 -5.60
C PRO A 117 22.97 25.52 -5.92
N GLU A 118 23.06 24.64 -4.93
CA GLU A 118 22.40 23.35 -4.94
C GLU A 118 21.49 23.20 -3.72
N LEU A 119 20.33 22.58 -3.92
CA LEU A 119 19.43 22.18 -2.84
C LEU A 119 19.27 20.65 -2.83
N TYR A 120 19.09 20.11 -1.64
CA TYR A 120 18.79 18.71 -1.42
C TYR A 120 17.39 18.57 -0.84
N LEU A 121 16.55 17.78 -1.50
CA LEU A 121 15.19 17.48 -1.08
C LEU A 121 15.14 16.14 -0.36
N SER A 122 14.51 16.14 0.81
CA SER A 122 14.21 14.96 1.60
C SER A 122 12.71 14.90 1.88
N TYR A 123 12.13 13.75 1.62
CA TYR A 123 10.69 13.53 1.74
C TYR A 123 10.41 12.60 2.91
N SER A 124 9.32 12.84 3.64
CA SER A 124 8.89 11.96 4.72
C SER A 124 7.37 11.90 4.85
N GLU A 125 6.84 10.73 5.20
CA GLU A 125 5.43 10.58 5.61
C GLU A 125 5.22 10.72 7.13
N SER A 126 6.30 10.90 7.88
CA SER A 126 6.26 11.02 9.33
C SER A 126 7.11 12.19 9.81
N PRO A 127 6.61 13.01 10.74
CA PRO A 127 7.43 14.05 11.37
C PRO A 127 8.57 13.45 12.20
N LEU A 128 8.46 12.18 12.61
CA LEU A 128 9.53 11.47 13.35
C LEU A 128 10.71 11.05 12.47
N LEU A 129 10.53 11.16 11.15
CA LEU A 129 11.48 10.72 10.13
C LEU A 129 11.82 11.86 9.16
N SER A 130 11.27 13.06 9.36
CA SER A 130 11.66 14.26 8.62
C SER A 130 13.05 14.72 9.05
N GLY A 131 13.86 15.16 8.10
CA GLY A 131 15.23 15.59 8.34
C GLY A 131 16.06 15.56 7.06
N LYS A 132 17.39 15.48 7.22
CA LYS A 132 18.36 15.55 6.10
C LYS A 132 18.32 14.35 5.15
N LEU A 133 17.76 13.23 5.59
CA LEU A 133 17.63 12.02 4.78
C LEU A 133 16.15 11.72 4.56
N PRO A 134 15.74 11.40 3.33
CA PRO A 134 14.39 10.92 3.08
C PRO A 134 14.17 9.56 3.74
N ASP A 135 12.92 9.31 4.07
CA ASP A 135 12.47 8.06 4.67
C ASP A 135 12.54 6.91 3.63
N ALA A 136 13.21 5.79 3.92
CA ALA A 136 13.48 4.75 2.92
C ALA A 136 12.25 4.22 2.11
N THR A 137 12.45 4.02 0.80
CA THR A 137 11.52 3.35 -0.14
C THR A 137 11.77 1.85 -0.28
N THR A 138 12.81 1.33 0.38
CA THR A 138 13.14 -0.10 0.44
C THR A 138 13.61 -0.49 1.85
N ASP A 139 13.72 -1.80 2.13
CA ASP A 139 14.13 -2.30 3.46
C ASP A 139 15.65 -2.38 3.66
N ARG A 140 16.45 -1.86 2.70
CA ARG A 140 17.90 -2.07 2.70
C ARG A 140 18.67 -1.04 3.52
N SER A 141 18.12 0.16 3.71
CA SER A 141 18.77 1.27 4.40
C SER A 141 17.81 1.99 5.36
N HIS A 142 18.39 2.79 6.27
CA HIS A 142 17.61 3.62 7.20
C HIS A 142 16.92 4.82 6.53
N GLY A 143 17.46 5.27 5.40
CA GLY A 143 16.95 6.34 4.55
C GLY A 143 17.51 6.19 3.15
N ASP A 144 16.89 6.86 2.18
CA ASP A 144 17.41 6.89 0.82
C ASP A 144 18.33 8.11 0.62
N LEU A 145 18.98 8.22 -0.54
CA LEU A 145 19.71 9.44 -0.91
C LEU A 145 18.74 10.62 -1.09
N PRO A 146 19.05 11.83 -0.61
CA PRO A 146 18.26 13.02 -0.94
C PRO A 146 18.30 13.31 -2.46
N LEU A 147 17.26 13.94 -2.98
CA LEU A 147 17.25 14.41 -4.37
C LEU A 147 18.02 15.72 -4.48
N GLN A 148 19.07 15.75 -5.28
CA GLN A 148 19.82 16.98 -5.55
C GLN A 148 19.14 17.76 -6.67
N ILE A 149 19.04 19.07 -6.50
CA ILE A 149 18.60 20.03 -7.51
C ILE A 149 19.70 21.07 -7.66
N GLU A 150 20.19 21.21 -8.88
CA GLU A 150 21.11 22.27 -9.30
C GLU A 150 20.30 23.31 -10.07
N PHE A 151 20.36 24.57 -9.63
CA PHE A 151 19.62 25.65 -10.30
C PHE A 151 20.46 26.33 -11.39
N GLY A 152 21.79 26.23 -11.33
CA GLY A 152 22.67 27.03 -12.19
C GLY A 152 22.33 28.52 -12.05
N THR A 153 22.01 29.18 -13.17
CA THR A 153 21.50 30.57 -13.20
C THR A 153 20.00 30.66 -13.46
N GLN A 154 19.26 29.55 -13.37
CA GLN A 154 17.85 29.49 -13.73
C GLN A 154 16.95 30.22 -12.73
N THR A 155 16.01 30.99 -13.26
CA THR A 155 14.93 31.66 -12.52
C THR A 155 13.58 31.30 -13.15
N GLY A 156 12.49 31.50 -12.41
CA GLY A 156 11.15 31.07 -12.80
C GLY A 156 10.80 29.66 -12.32
N VAL A 157 9.86 29.01 -13.00
CA VAL A 157 9.30 27.73 -12.55
C VAL A 157 10.25 26.56 -12.84
N VAL A 158 10.69 25.89 -11.78
CA VAL A 158 11.54 24.69 -11.82
C VAL A 158 10.82 23.55 -11.12
N CYS A 159 10.58 22.44 -11.81
CA CYS A 159 9.93 21.25 -11.25
C CYS A 159 10.86 20.04 -11.26
N VAL A 160 10.69 19.18 -10.25
CA VAL A 160 11.30 17.85 -10.21
C VAL A 160 10.81 17.01 -11.41
N GLY A 161 11.74 16.39 -12.11
CA GLY A 161 11.48 15.57 -13.30
C GLY A 161 10.68 14.30 -13.01
N LYS A 162 10.08 13.74 -14.05
CA LYS A 162 9.16 12.58 -13.96
C LYS A 162 9.77 11.35 -13.27
N ASP A 163 11.06 11.07 -13.49
CA ASP A 163 11.73 9.90 -12.94
C ASP A 163 12.00 10.00 -11.43
N PHE A 164 11.80 11.20 -10.87
CA PHE A 164 12.08 11.59 -9.48
C PHE A 164 10.82 11.84 -8.67
N VAL A 165 9.68 11.31 -9.13
CA VAL A 165 8.47 11.28 -8.31
C VAL A 165 8.73 10.35 -7.12
N ARG A 166 8.80 10.94 -5.93
CA ARG A 166 9.11 10.21 -4.70
C ARG A 166 8.03 9.19 -4.31
N GLY A 167 6.78 9.47 -4.70
CA GLY A 167 5.61 8.83 -4.13
C GLY A 167 5.00 9.66 -2.99
N GLY A 168 4.28 9.02 -2.07
CA GLY A 168 3.58 9.69 -0.97
C GLY A 168 4.50 10.43 0.01
N PHE A 169 4.21 11.67 0.43
CA PHE A 169 4.90 12.38 1.51
C PHE A 169 4.01 13.46 2.12
N LYS A 170 4.20 13.75 3.40
CA LYS A 170 3.53 14.86 4.10
C LYS A 170 4.52 15.96 4.51
N TYR A 171 5.80 15.61 4.60
CA TYR A 171 6.86 16.50 5.01
C TYR A 171 7.93 16.58 3.92
N LEU A 172 8.33 17.81 3.59
CA LEU A 172 9.41 18.11 2.65
C LEU A 172 10.47 18.91 3.38
N THR A 173 11.66 18.35 3.50
CA THR A 173 12.84 19.06 4.00
C THR A 173 13.70 19.48 2.81
N ILE A 174 14.01 20.78 2.74
CA ILE A 174 14.88 21.41 1.77
C ILE A 174 16.12 21.85 2.53
N ARG A 175 17.30 21.50 2.03
CA ARG A 175 18.55 21.96 2.64
C ARG A 175 19.53 22.44 1.59
N MET A 176 20.35 23.41 1.99
CA MET A 176 21.61 23.69 1.34
C MET A 176 22.75 23.03 2.14
N PRO A 177 23.71 22.38 1.47
CA PRO A 177 24.88 21.78 2.12
C PRO A 177 25.85 22.84 2.67
N VAL A 178 26.90 22.37 3.33
CA VAL A 178 27.98 23.23 3.86
C VAL A 178 28.96 23.58 2.74
N TYR A 179 29.22 24.86 2.54
CA TYR A 179 30.26 25.34 1.61
C TYR A 179 31.54 25.73 2.38
N PRO A 180 32.73 25.41 1.86
CA PRO A 180 33.97 25.88 2.47
C PRO A 180 34.12 27.39 2.26
N VAL A 181 34.16 28.17 3.34
CA VAL A 181 34.56 29.58 3.26
C VAL A 181 36.07 29.63 3.53
N LEU A 182 36.91 29.91 2.53
CA LEU A 182 38.36 30.11 2.73
C LEU A 182 38.77 31.58 2.54
N GLY A 183 38.79 32.30 3.67
CA GLY A 183 39.97 33.05 4.09
C GLY A 183 40.46 32.38 5.39
N SER A 184 41.42 31.47 5.37
CA SER A 184 42.82 31.69 5.04
C SER A 184 43.55 30.34 4.91
N GLY A 185 44.41 30.19 3.88
CA GLY A 185 45.41 29.12 3.75
C GLY A 185 45.21 28.15 2.57
N PRO A 186 46.27 27.78 1.83
CA PRO A 186 46.16 27.13 0.52
C PRO A 186 45.93 25.61 0.62
N ALA A 187 45.09 25.08 -0.27
CA ALA A 187 44.88 23.65 -0.46
C ALA A 187 45.68 23.12 -1.67
N PRO A 188 46.22 21.88 -1.62
CA PRO A 188 46.79 21.22 -2.81
C PRO A 188 45.75 20.32 -3.51
N PHE A 189 45.75 20.44 -4.86
CA PHE A 189 45.51 19.47 -5.97
C PHE A 189 44.57 18.25 -5.78
N SER A 190 43.87 17.66 -6.77
CA SER A 190 43.28 17.97 -8.09
C SER A 190 42.77 16.62 -8.64
N HIS A 191 41.60 16.52 -9.31
CA HIS A 191 41.38 15.79 -10.59
C HIS A 191 39.88 15.69 -11.01
N ARG A 192 39.57 16.40 -12.11
CA ARG A 192 38.73 16.15 -13.33
C ARG A 192 37.86 14.88 -13.45
N ASP A 193 36.71 14.81 -14.16
CA ASP A 193 36.12 15.54 -15.31
C ASP A 193 34.56 15.48 -15.32
N VAL A 194 33.90 16.46 -15.97
CA VAL A 194 32.45 16.51 -16.27
C VAL A 194 32.23 16.54 -17.79
N LEU A 195 31.29 15.74 -18.31
CA LEU A 195 30.82 15.76 -19.71
C LEU A 195 29.64 16.74 -19.88
N PRO A 196 29.50 17.43 -21.04
CA PRO A 196 28.46 18.46 -21.22
C PRO A 196 27.13 17.90 -21.77
N GLY A 197 26.02 18.36 -21.17
CA GLY A 197 24.63 18.08 -21.56
C GLY A 197 23.70 18.17 -20.34
N GLN A 198 23.17 19.36 -20.06
CA GLN A 198 22.36 19.65 -18.86
C GLN A 198 21.10 18.78 -18.74
N HIS A 199 20.91 18.22 -17.53
CA HIS A 199 19.67 18.08 -16.75
C HIS A 199 20.02 17.18 -15.54
N VAL A 200 20.66 17.73 -14.51
CA VAL A 200 21.05 16.96 -13.32
C VAL A 200 19.92 17.00 -12.29
N LEU A 201 19.05 16.01 -12.36
CA LEU A 201 18.34 15.50 -11.20
C LEU A 201 18.94 14.12 -10.97
N SER A 202 19.53 13.89 -9.82
CA SER A 202 20.06 12.59 -9.45
C SER A 202 19.86 12.39 -7.96
N PRO A 203 19.64 11.15 -7.48
CA PRO A 203 19.70 10.83 -6.07
C PRO A 203 21.15 11.12 -5.65
N GLY A 204 21.35 12.24 -4.97
CA GLY A 204 22.64 12.89 -4.86
C GLY A 204 23.46 12.30 -3.74
N VAL A 205 24.72 11.98 -4.04
CA VAL A 205 25.77 11.97 -3.02
C VAL A 205 26.30 13.39 -2.95
N GLU A 206 26.29 13.98 -1.76
CA GLU A 206 26.72 15.37 -1.57
C GLU A 206 28.13 15.60 -2.11
N ARG A 207 28.31 16.63 -2.95
CA ARG A 207 29.64 17.05 -3.46
C ARG A 207 30.59 17.25 -2.28
N ARG A 208 31.83 16.75 -2.40
CA ARG A 208 32.83 16.94 -1.34
C ARG A 208 33.08 18.43 -1.18
N LYS A 209 33.44 18.86 0.05
CA LYS A 209 33.82 20.25 0.30
C LYS A 209 34.93 20.72 -0.64
N SER A 210 35.89 19.85 -0.97
CA SER A 210 37.00 20.14 -1.91
C SER A 210 36.57 20.48 -3.33
N ASP A 211 35.37 20.06 -3.75
CA ASP A 211 34.89 20.16 -5.13
C ASP A 211 34.09 21.45 -5.36
N ARG A 212 33.91 22.27 -4.31
CA ARG A 212 33.13 23.52 -4.31
C ARG A 212 34.08 24.70 -4.40
N ASP A 213 33.69 25.73 -5.16
CA ASP A 213 34.42 26.99 -5.19
C ASP A 213 34.35 27.65 -3.80
N PRO A 214 35.49 27.87 -3.11
CA PRO A 214 35.49 28.46 -1.78
C PRO A 214 35.13 29.96 -1.75
N TYR A 215 35.02 30.61 -2.92
CA TYR A 215 34.60 32.01 -3.06
C TYR A 215 33.14 32.16 -3.48
N ALA A 216 32.46 31.07 -3.86
CA ALA A 216 31.06 31.11 -4.23
C ALA A 216 30.18 31.54 -3.04
N THR A 217 29.18 32.38 -3.32
CA THR A 217 28.14 32.78 -2.37
C THR A 217 26.78 32.16 -2.76
N PRO A 218 26.57 30.86 -2.50
CA PRO A 218 25.37 30.16 -2.93
C PRO A 218 24.19 30.52 -2.03
N TRP A 219 23.07 30.85 -2.65
CA TRP A 219 21.77 31.00 -1.99
C TRP A 219 20.67 30.85 -3.04
N VAL A 220 19.45 30.55 -2.61
CA VAL A 220 18.28 30.49 -3.49
C VAL A 220 17.16 31.30 -2.84
N SER A 221 16.57 32.25 -3.59
CA SER A 221 15.32 32.90 -3.22
C SER A 221 14.15 32.25 -3.97
N ILE A 222 13.17 31.76 -3.22
CA ILE A 222 11.99 31.07 -3.74
C ILE A 222 10.76 31.93 -3.45
N ARG A 223 10.04 32.32 -4.50
CA ARG A 223 8.75 33.04 -4.40
C ARG A 223 7.67 32.10 -3.88
N ASN A 224 7.56 30.93 -4.50
CA ASN A 224 6.51 29.94 -4.23
C ASN A 224 7.03 28.51 -4.32
N LEU A 225 6.37 27.61 -3.58
CA LEU A 225 6.60 26.17 -3.64
C LEU A 225 5.27 25.43 -3.62
N TRP A 226 5.11 24.45 -4.52
CA TRP A 226 3.93 23.59 -4.55
C TRP A 226 4.27 22.18 -5.03
N VAL A 227 3.29 21.28 -4.94
CA VAL A 227 3.33 19.94 -5.51
C VAL A 227 2.28 19.87 -6.62
N ASP A 228 2.72 19.46 -7.81
CA ASP A 228 1.86 19.02 -8.90
C ASP A 228 1.59 17.52 -8.74
N CYS A 229 0.34 17.16 -8.43
CA CYS A 229 -0.04 15.82 -8.03
C CYS A 229 -0.16 14.88 -9.24
N THR A 230 0.71 13.88 -9.29
CA THR A 230 0.73 12.86 -10.36
C THR A 230 -0.01 11.57 -10.00
N ALA A 231 -0.45 11.44 -8.74
CA ALA A 231 -1.23 10.29 -8.31
C ALA A 231 -2.63 10.29 -8.92
N PHE A 232 -3.24 9.10 -8.96
CA PHE A 232 -4.59 8.84 -9.49
C PHE A 232 -4.83 9.53 -10.84
N PRO A 233 -4.03 9.21 -11.89
CA PRO A 233 -4.03 9.93 -13.17
C PRO A 233 -5.35 9.80 -13.95
N SER A 234 -6.12 8.74 -13.70
CA SER A 234 -7.49 8.51 -14.21
C SER A 234 -8.53 9.48 -13.66
N GLN A 235 -8.22 10.22 -12.60
CA GLN A 235 -9.15 11.11 -11.90
C GLN A 235 -8.68 12.55 -12.08
N ALA A 236 -9.27 13.26 -13.05
CA ALA A 236 -9.01 14.68 -13.29
C ALA A 236 -9.40 15.50 -12.06
N GLN A 237 -10.59 15.23 -11.50
CA GLN A 237 -11.07 15.81 -10.25
C GLN A 237 -10.97 14.81 -9.11
N GLY A 238 -9.89 14.89 -8.32
CA GLY A 238 -9.61 13.94 -7.25
C GLY A 238 -10.69 13.86 -6.14
N ARG A 239 -11.58 14.86 -6.04
CA ARG A 239 -12.68 14.90 -5.07
C ARG A 239 -14.02 14.37 -5.61
N ALA A 240 -14.10 14.05 -6.90
CA ALA A 240 -15.30 13.55 -7.57
C ALA A 240 -15.53 12.05 -7.28
N TYR A 241 -15.85 11.73 -6.03
CA TYR A 241 -16.06 10.35 -5.64
C TYR A 241 -17.37 9.80 -6.23
N SER A 242 -17.31 8.56 -6.70
CA SER A 242 -18.47 7.82 -7.19
C SER A 242 -19.31 7.16 -6.09
N GLY A 243 -18.78 7.08 -4.86
CA GLY A 243 -19.44 6.49 -3.71
C GLY A 243 -19.13 7.26 -2.43
N TYR A 244 -19.95 7.05 -1.40
CA TYR A 244 -19.80 7.75 -0.12
C TYR A 244 -20.07 6.82 1.06
N PHE A 245 -19.56 7.22 2.22
CA PHE A 245 -19.92 6.65 3.50
C PHE A 245 -20.13 7.78 4.51
N PHE A 246 -21.18 7.67 5.32
CA PHE A 246 -21.40 8.56 6.44
C PHE A 246 -22.09 7.84 7.58
N SER A 247 -21.65 8.12 8.81
CA SER A 247 -22.21 7.56 10.04
C SER A 247 -22.19 8.59 11.17
N SER A 248 -22.87 8.25 12.26
CA SER A 248 -22.83 8.98 13.54
C SER A 248 -21.43 9.04 14.17
N SER A 249 -20.51 8.13 13.81
CA SER A 249 -19.15 8.11 14.34
C SER A 249 -18.20 8.92 13.45
N ASN A 250 -17.76 10.07 13.96
CA ASN A 250 -16.76 10.90 13.29
C ASN A 250 -15.47 10.13 12.97
N LEU A 251 -15.04 9.25 13.88
CA LEU A 251 -13.85 8.42 13.70
C LEU A 251 -14.02 7.41 12.55
N LEU A 252 -15.18 6.76 12.42
CA LEU A 252 -15.44 5.85 11.30
C LEU A 252 -15.44 6.60 9.97
N ASN A 253 -16.05 7.78 9.92
CA ASN A 253 -16.03 8.62 8.73
C ASN A 253 -14.58 8.94 8.34
N ARG A 254 -13.77 9.42 9.28
CA ARG A 254 -12.35 9.74 9.04
C ARG A 254 -11.54 8.52 8.57
N ILE A 255 -11.74 7.35 9.16
CA ILE A 255 -11.07 6.10 8.75
C ILE A 255 -11.45 5.73 7.31
N TRP A 256 -12.74 5.83 6.96
CA TRP A 256 -13.21 5.50 5.61
C TRP A 256 -12.56 6.41 4.55
N TYR A 257 -12.61 7.74 4.75
CA TYR A 257 -12.04 8.66 3.76
C TYR A 257 -10.50 8.64 3.73
N ALA A 258 -9.84 8.36 4.85
CA ALA A 258 -8.40 8.12 4.86
C ALA A 258 -8.02 6.84 4.09
N GLY A 259 -8.85 5.79 4.19
CA GLY A 259 -8.67 4.58 3.39
C GLY A 259 -8.89 4.84 1.90
N ALA A 260 -9.96 5.54 1.52
CA ALA A 260 -10.23 5.88 0.12
C ALA A 260 -9.09 6.72 -0.48
N TYR A 261 -8.59 7.71 0.27
CA TYR A 261 -7.46 8.51 -0.17
C TYR A 261 -6.13 7.74 -0.23
N THR A 262 -5.94 6.75 0.66
CA THR A 262 -4.79 5.83 0.57
C THR A 262 -4.81 5.04 -0.74
N LEU A 263 -5.99 4.61 -1.21
CA LEU A 263 -6.15 3.91 -2.48
C LEU A 263 -5.88 4.83 -3.68
N GLN A 264 -6.43 6.04 -3.67
CA GLN A 264 -6.11 7.06 -4.68
C GLN A 264 -4.61 7.31 -4.75
N LEU A 265 -3.96 7.62 -3.62
CA LEU A 265 -2.54 7.95 -3.58
C LEU A 265 -1.63 6.78 -3.98
N SER A 266 -2.12 5.54 -3.87
CA SER A 266 -1.42 4.33 -4.32
C SER A 266 -1.68 3.98 -5.79
N THR A 267 -2.51 4.77 -6.48
CA THR A 267 -2.76 4.65 -7.92
C THR A 267 -1.82 5.60 -8.66
N LEU A 268 -1.08 5.09 -9.64
CA LEU A 268 0.01 5.82 -10.29
C LEU A 268 0.03 5.61 -11.80
N ASP A 269 0.73 6.50 -12.52
CA ASP A 269 1.10 6.28 -13.92
C ASP A 269 1.99 5.03 -14.01
N PRO A 270 1.63 4.02 -14.83
CA PRO A 270 2.37 2.76 -14.88
C PRO A 270 3.86 2.88 -15.22
N SER A 271 4.29 3.98 -15.84
CA SER A 271 5.70 4.27 -16.15
C SER A 271 6.48 4.87 -14.97
N GLU A 272 5.78 5.39 -13.95
CA GLU A 272 6.36 5.94 -12.72
C GLU A 272 6.51 4.86 -11.62
N GLY A 273 6.60 3.61 -12.04
CA GLY A 273 6.68 2.46 -11.18
C GLY A 273 8.11 2.01 -10.88
N SER A 274 8.12 0.80 -10.31
CA SER A 274 8.88 0.38 -9.14
C SER A 274 10.01 1.26 -8.60
N SER A 275 9.90 1.61 -7.32
CA SER A 275 10.99 2.17 -6.51
C SER A 275 12.02 1.12 -6.05
N MET A 276 11.93 -0.14 -6.51
CA MET A 276 12.82 -1.24 -6.11
C MET A 276 14.01 -1.38 -7.05
N ILE A 277 14.85 -0.35 -7.16
CA ILE A 277 15.98 -0.28 -8.12
C ILE A 277 16.78 -1.58 -8.19
N ASP A 278 17.09 -2.20 -7.06
CA ASP A 278 17.92 -3.39 -7.03
C ASP A 278 17.27 -4.62 -7.68
N TYR A 279 15.94 -4.70 -7.65
CA TYR A 279 15.18 -5.70 -8.39
C TYR A 279 14.98 -5.27 -9.83
N ASN A 280 14.70 -3.98 -10.09
CA ASN A 280 14.59 -3.43 -11.43
C ASN A 280 15.86 -3.73 -12.24
N ARG A 281 17.04 -3.61 -11.62
CA ARG A 281 18.35 -3.87 -12.22
C ARG A 281 18.51 -5.28 -12.78
N LEU A 282 17.79 -6.27 -12.24
CA LEU A 282 17.79 -7.64 -12.76
C LEU A 282 17.08 -7.74 -14.12
N VAL A 283 16.29 -6.73 -14.47
CA VAL A 283 15.47 -6.67 -15.69
C VAL A 283 15.98 -5.60 -16.66
N ASP A 284 16.21 -4.37 -16.18
CA ASP A 284 16.55 -3.20 -17.01
C ASP A 284 18.07 -2.92 -17.10
N ASN A 285 18.91 -3.65 -16.36
CA ASN A 285 20.36 -3.46 -16.27
C ASN A 285 20.82 -2.04 -15.81
N ASN A 286 19.98 -1.28 -15.10
CA ASN A 286 20.32 0.07 -14.65
C ASN A 286 21.58 0.07 -13.75
N LYS A 287 22.36 1.15 -13.80
CA LYS A 287 23.64 1.30 -13.06
C LYS A 287 23.55 2.26 -11.88
N SER A 288 22.33 2.54 -11.43
CA SER A 288 22.05 3.47 -10.35
C SER A 288 22.74 3.07 -9.03
N PRO A 289 23.30 4.01 -8.25
CA PRO A 289 23.98 3.72 -7.00
C PRO A 289 23.10 3.00 -5.97
N ALA A 290 23.69 2.24 -5.05
CA ALA A 290 22.95 1.67 -3.92
C ALA A 290 22.37 2.79 -3.03
N GLY A 291 21.10 2.67 -2.63
CA GLY A 291 20.40 3.69 -1.85
C GLY A 291 19.81 4.85 -2.67
N SER A 292 20.02 4.85 -3.98
CA SER A 292 19.24 5.69 -4.89
C SER A 292 17.77 5.23 -4.95
N TRP A 293 16.91 6.08 -5.48
CA TRP A 293 15.50 5.77 -5.76
C TRP A 293 15.12 6.46 -7.07
N TYR A 294 14.47 5.72 -7.96
CA TYR A 294 13.85 6.23 -9.19
C TYR A 294 12.49 5.58 -9.31
N SER A 295 11.56 6.33 -9.87
CA SER A 295 10.21 5.89 -10.19
C SER A 295 10.06 5.96 -11.70
N ASN A 296 10.79 5.12 -12.42
CA ASN A 296 10.87 5.13 -13.89
C ASN A 296 10.80 3.73 -14.50
N PHE A 297 10.39 2.74 -13.70
CA PHE A 297 10.23 1.36 -14.15
C PHE A 297 8.77 1.13 -14.53
N THR A 298 8.53 0.63 -15.74
CA THR A 298 7.15 0.36 -16.19
C THR A 298 6.61 -0.92 -15.56
N ILE A 299 5.57 -0.80 -14.74
CA ILE A 299 5.01 -1.94 -13.97
C ILE A 299 3.74 -2.55 -14.58
N ALA A 300 3.10 -1.86 -15.52
CA ALA A 300 1.91 -2.32 -16.22
C ALA A 300 1.76 -1.56 -17.56
N ASN A 301 0.90 -2.07 -18.44
CA ASN A 301 0.44 -1.32 -19.61
C ASN A 301 -0.81 -0.49 -19.25
N GLY A 302 -1.07 0.56 -20.03
CA GLY A 302 -2.22 1.45 -19.84
C GLY A 302 -1.83 2.81 -19.27
N THR A 303 -2.82 3.56 -18.76
CA THR A 303 -2.66 4.94 -18.28
C THR A 303 -2.69 5.08 -16.75
N THR A 304 -3.12 4.04 -16.05
CA THR A 304 -3.24 4.02 -14.58
C THR A 304 -3.05 2.60 -14.06
N VAL A 305 -2.51 2.45 -12.85
CA VAL A 305 -2.38 1.15 -12.18
C VAL A 305 -2.39 1.33 -10.66
N ILE A 306 -3.06 0.43 -9.95
CA ILE A 306 -3.01 0.37 -8.49
C ILE A 306 -1.78 -0.41 -8.02
N ALA A 307 -1.00 0.19 -7.13
CA ALA A 307 0.17 -0.41 -6.51
C ALA A 307 -0.06 -0.77 -5.02
N ASP A 308 0.92 -1.45 -4.43
CA ASP A 308 0.95 -1.83 -3.01
C ASP A 308 0.98 -0.63 -2.04
N GLY A 309 1.47 0.52 -2.52
CA GLY A 309 1.45 1.78 -1.79
C GLY A 309 2.02 2.94 -2.58
N ALA A 310 1.77 4.15 -2.07
CA ALA A 310 2.21 5.39 -2.71
C ALA A 310 3.74 5.62 -2.73
N LYS A 311 4.49 5.08 -1.76
CA LYS A 311 5.94 5.35 -1.58
C LYS A 311 6.81 4.12 -1.77
N ARG A 312 6.64 3.13 -0.90
CA ARG A 312 7.50 1.94 -0.83
C ARG A 312 7.10 0.97 -1.94
N ASN A 313 8.10 0.33 -2.54
CA ASN A 313 8.04 -0.57 -3.69
C ASN A 313 7.39 -0.02 -4.97
N ARG A 314 6.15 0.50 -4.88
CA ARG A 314 5.33 0.98 -6.01
C ARG A 314 5.19 -0.09 -7.09
N ILE A 315 4.72 -1.29 -6.70
CA ILE A 315 4.50 -2.43 -7.61
C ILE A 315 3.10 -3.00 -7.45
N VAL A 316 2.66 -3.77 -8.44
CA VAL A 316 1.42 -4.56 -8.32
C VAL A 316 1.63 -5.70 -7.34
N SER A 317 0.93 -5.68 -6.21
CA SER A 317 0.94 -6.74 -5.20
C SER A 317 -0.41 -7.46 -5.18
N PRO A 318 -0.48 -8.79 -5.41
CA PRO A 318 -1.74 -9.53 -5.44
C PRO A 318 -2.58 -9.43 -4.17
N ILE A 319 -1.94 -9.37 -3.00
CA ILE A 319 -2.67 -9.30 -1.73
C ILE A 319 -3.27 -7.91 -1.50
N ASP A 320 -2.53 -6.87 -1.85
CA ASP A 320 -2.99 -5.49 -1.82
C ASP A 320 -4.11 -5.29 -2.83
N LEU A 321 -3.95 -5.80 -4.04
CA LEU A 321 -4.96 -5.73 -5.09
C LEU A 321 -6.28 -6.35 -4.63
N LEU A 322 -6.22 -7.53 -4.01
CA LEU A 322 -7.39 -8.21 -3.46
C LEU A 322 -8.12 -7.35 -2.42
N LEU A 323 -7.37 -6.70 -1.54
CA LEU A 323 -7.95 -5.92 -0.45
C LEU A 323 -8.33 -4.49 -0.84
N ALA A 324 -7.67 -3.93 -1.85
CA ALA A 324 -7.92 -2.62 -2.42
C ALA A 324 -9.18 -2.60 -3.28
N THR A 325 -9.39 -3.63 -4.11
CA THR A 325 -10.45 -3.67 -5.13
C THR A 325 -11.84 -3.32 -4.57
N PRO A 326 -12.30 -3.92 -3.45
CA PRO A 326 -13.61 -3.58 -2.92
C PRO A 326 -13.68 -2.14 -2.37
N GLY A 327 -12.57 -1.62 -1.83
CA GLY A 327 -12.48 -0.24 -1.35
C GLY A 327 -12.53 0.77 -2.49
N ILE A 328 -11.83 0.49 -3.60
CA ILE A 328 -11.89 1.30 -4.82
C ILE A 328 -13.31 1.28 -5.38
N ALA A 329 -13.92 0.10 -5.47
CA ALA A 329 -15.26 -0.08 -6.04
C ALA A 329 -16.34 0.79 -5.37
N VAL A 330 -16.28 0.94 -4.03
CA VAL A 330 -17.27 1.72 -3.24
C VAL A 330 -16.87 3.18 -3.00
N SER A 331 -15.71 3.62 -3.49
CA SER A 331 -15.24 5.01 -3.32
C SER A 331 -15.09 5.73 -4.67
N THR A 332 -14.02 5.48 -5.40
CA THR A 332 -13.71 6.17 -6.66
C THR A 332 -14.09 5.39 -7.91
N HIS A 333 -14.37 4.09 -7.77
CA HIS A 333 -14.72 3.16 -8.84
C HIS A 333 -13.68 3.10 -9.98
N ASP A 334 -12.41 3.40 -9.70
CA ASP A 334 -11.30 3.28 -10.65
C ASP A 334 -10.94 1.80 -10.92
N MET A 335 -11.87 1.09 -11.55
CA MET A 335 -11.70 -0.31 -11.96
C MET A 335 -10.73 -0.45 -13.14
N LEU A 336 -10.39 0.64 -13.84
CA LEU A 336 -9.33 0.64 -14.85
C LEU A 336 -7.97 0.33 -14.22
N ALA A 337 -7.64 0.98 -13.10
CA ALA A 337 -6.40 0.73 -12.37
C ALA A 337 -6.29 -0.73 -11.89
N VAL A 338 -7.42 -1.30 -11.43
CA VAL A 338 -7.51 -2.72 -11.01
C VAL A 338 -7.32 -3.67 -12.20
N ARG A 339 -7.97 -3.39 -13.34
CA ARG A 339 -7.84 -4.19 -14.57
C ARG A 339 -6.40 -4.21 -15.05
N ASN A 340 -5.75 -3.06 -15.14
CA ASN A 340 -4.37 -2.96 -15.63
C ASN A 340 -3.39 -3.70 -14.70
N ALA A 341 -3.63 -3.69 -13.39
CA ALA A 341 -2.85 -4.47 -12.43
C ALA A 341 -3.00 -6.00 -12.65
N LEU A 342 -4.23 -6.48 -12.85
CA LEU A 342 -4.48 -7.89 -13.19
C LEU A 342 -3.83 -8.26 -14.54
N ASP A 343 -3.94 -7.36 -15.53
CA ASP A 343 -3.36 -7.59 -16.84
C ASP A 343 -1.83 -7.71 -16.80
N ALA A 344 -1.16 -6.91 -15.95
CA ALA A 344 0.26 -7.05 -15.69
C ALA A 344 0.60 -8.43 -15.10
N LEU A 345 -0.15 -8.91 -14.11
CA LEU A 345 0.11 -10.23 -13.51
C LEU A 345 -0.03 -11.37 -14.53
N PHE A 346 -1.06 -11.33 -15.38
CA PHE A 346 -1.28 -12.36 -16.39
C PHE A 346 -0.35 -12.24 -17.61
N ALA A 347 0.13 -11.03 -17.94
CA ALA A 347 1.18 -10.86 -18.96
C ALA A 347 2.48 -11.58 -18.57
N HIS A 348 2.69 -11.76 -17.26
CA HIS A 348 3.82 -12.50 -16.68
C HIS A 348 3.44 -13.89 -16.16
N GLN A 349 2.33 -14.48 -16.64
CA GLN A 349 2.00 -15.87 -16.33
C GLN A 349 3.08 -16.81 -16.89
N TYR A 350 3.60 -17.70 -16.05
CA TYR A 350 4.63 -18.66 -16.45
C TYR A 350 4.06 -19.80 -17.31
N ALA A 351 4.95 -20.54 -17.96
CA ALA A 351 4.59 -21.63 -18.87
C ALA A 351 3.78 -22.76 -18.19
N ASP A 352 4.00 -23.00 -16.90
CA ASP A 352 3.23 -23.96 -16.10
C ASP A 352 1.83 -23.46 -15.71
N GLY A 353 1.49 -22.22 -16.05
CA GLY A 353 0.24 -21.55 -15.70
C GLY A 353 0.30 -20.77 -14.38
N SER A 354 1.40 -20.84 -13.64
CA SER A 354 1.51 -20.14 -12.36
C SER A 354 1.66 -18.63 -12.58
N LEU A 355 1.12 -17.85 -11.63
CA LEU A 355 1.22 -16.39 -11.64
C LEU A 355 2.37 -15.95 -10.74
N PRO A 356 3.06 -14.85 -11.06
CA PRO A 356 4.19 -14.39 -10.28
C PRO A 356 3.76 -13.92 -8.90
N ARG A 357 4.72 -13.87 -7.97
CA ARG A 357 4.50 -13.35 -6.62
C ARG A 357 3.96 -11.91 -6.64
N ALA A 358 4.41 -11.10 -7.58
CA ALA A 358 3.99 -9.71 -7.76
C ALA A 358 4.12 -9.35 -9.24
N GLY A 359 3.66 -8.15 -9.62
CA GLY A 359 3.92 -7.61 -10.95
C GLY A 359 5.39 -7.19 -11.12
N PRO A 360 5.76 -6.71 -12.32
CA PRO A 360 7.10 -6.26 -12.64
C PRO A 360 7.71 -5.35 -11.56
N PRO A 361 9.00 -5.54 -11.20
CA PRO A 361 10.01 -6.37 -11.88
C PRO A 361 9.95 -7.89 -11.57
N PHE A 362 8.97 -8.35 -10.80
CA PHE A 362 8.73 -9.78 -10.62
C PHE A 362 8.02 -10.36 -11.85
N GLY A 363 8.17 -11.67 -12.09
CA GLY A 363 7.60 -12.30 -13.29
C GLY A 363 8.61 -12.54 -14.41
N PHE A 364 9.87 -12.14 -14.22
CA PHE A 364 10.95 -12.35 -15.19
C PHE A 364 11.87 -13.51 -14.82
N ASN A 365 11.90 -13.95 -13.55
CA ASN A 365 12.87 -14.96 -13.06
C ASN A 365 12.22 -16.14 -12.32
N GLY A 366 10.96 -16.47 -12.61
CA GLY A 366 10.28 -17.61 -11.98
C GLY A 366 9.93 -17.37 -10.50
N GLU A 367 9.81 -16.12 -10.07
CA GLU A 367 9.41 -15.78 -8.70
C GLU A 367 7.95 -16.15 -8.44
N PHE A 368 7.75 -17.30 -7.81
CA PHE A 368 6.43 -17.83 -7.44
C PHE A 368 6.24 -17.87 -5.91
N LEU A 369 4.99 -17.70 -5.46
CA LEU A 369 4.57 -17.93 -4.08
C LEU A 369 3.09 -18.30 -4.05
N ASP A 370 2.76 -19.47 -3.48
CA ASP A 370 1.40 -20.04 -3.53
C ASP A 370 0.32 -19.08 -3.02
N THR A 371 0.56 -18.38 -1.90
CA THR A 371 -0.44 -17.45 -1.35
C THR A 371 -0.70 -16.25 -2.27
N HIS A 372 0.34 -15.69 -2.89
CA HIS A 372 0.21 -14.52 -3.78
C HIS A 372 -0.46 -14.90 -5.10
N HIS A 373 -0.10 -16.08 -5.63
CA HIS A 373 -0.77 -16.66 -6.78
C HIS A 373 -2.28 -16.84 -6.54
N LEU A 374 -2.67 -17.41 -5.40
CA LEU A 374 -4.07 -17.59 -5.03
C LEU A 374 -4.79 -16.25 -4.78
N GLN A 375 -4.11 -15.25 -4.21
CA GLN A 375 -4.64 -13.89 -4.03
C GLN A 375 -4.89 -13.18 -5.36
N ALA A 376 -4.02 -13.37 -6.35
CA ALA A 376 -4.25 -12.88 -7.71
C ALA A 376 -5.53 -13.49 -8.30
N LEU A 377 -5.75 -14.80 -8.11
CA LEU A 377 -6.96 -15.49 -8.56
C LEU A 377 -8.23 -15.01 -7.84
N LEU A 378 -8.17 -14.68 -6.55
CA LEU A 378 -9.28 -14.04 -5.84
C LEU A 378 -9.55 -12.62 -6.33
N SER A 379 -8.49 -11.89 -6.71
CA SER A 379 -8.60 -10.53 -7.24
C SER A 379 -9.36 -10.51 -8.58
N VAL A 380 -9.24 -11.56 -9.41
CA VAL A 380 -10.06 -11.74 -10.61
C VAL A 380 -11.55 -11.73 -10.27
N HIS A 381 -11.96 -12.52 -9.27
CA HIS A 381 -13.36 -12.53 -8.84
C HIS A 381 -13.81 -11.17 -8.30
N ALA A 382 -12.99 -10.53 -7.46
CA ALA A 382 -13.31 -9.21 -6.93
C ALA A 382 -13.50 -8.19 -8.07
N TYR A 383 -12.58 -8.15 -9.03
CA TYR A 383 -12.66 -7.26 -10.19
C TYR A 383 -13.94 -7.48 -11.00
N VAL A 384 -14.24 -8.72 -11.40
CA VAL A 384 -15.44 -9.01 -12.20
C VAL A 384 -16.71 -8.67 -11.42
N LYS A 385 -16.76 -9.00 -10.12
CA LYS A 385 -17.92 -8.70 -9.28
C LYS A 385 -18.25 -7.20 -9.25
N PHE A 386 -17.23 -6.34 -9.18
CA PHE A 386 -17.43 -4.90 -9.01
C PHE A 386 -17.44 -4.11 -10.32
N SER A 387 -16.78 -4.60 -11.37
CA SER A 387 -16.75 -3.94 -12.70
C SER A 387 -17.82 -4.44 -13.66
N GLY A 388 -18.30 -5.68 -13.48
CA GLY A 388 -19.16 -6.35 -14.45
C GLY A 388 -18.47 -6.70 -15.77
N ASP A 389 -17.13 -6.62 -15.89
CA ASP A 389 -16.40 -6.87 -17.14
C ASP A 389 -16.31 -8.37 -17.51
N MET A 390 -17.44 -8.91 -17.98
CA MET A 390 -17.55 -10.29 -18.44
C MET A 390 -16.77 -10.56 -19.72
N THR A 391 -16.53 -9.52 -20.54
CA THR A 391 -15.74 -9.65 -21.77
C THR A 391 -14.28 -9.92 -21.43
N TRP A 392 -13.72 -9.17 -20.47
CA TRP A 392 -12.38 -9.41 -19.96
C TRP A 392 -12.27 -10.80 -19.33
N LEU A 393 -13.25 -11.21 -18.50
CA LEU A 393 -13.25 -12.54 -17.90
C LEU A 393 -13.25 -13.64 -18.97
N THR A 394 -14.13 -13.54 -19.97
CA THR A 394 -14.23 -14.54 -21.06
C THR A 394 -12.89 -14.72 -21.78
N ARG A 395 -12.20 -13.60 -22.10
CA ARG A 395 -10.86 -13.66 -22.72
C ARG A 395 -9.80 -14.26 -21.79
N ARG A 396 -9.88 -13.98 -20.49
CA ARG A 396 -8.87 -14.42 -19.50
C ARG A 396 -9.12 -15.83 -18.98
N TRP A 397 -10.31 -16.39 -19.20
CA TRP A 397 -10.75 -17.66 -18.61
C TRP A 397 -9.79 -18.84 -18.86
N PRO A 398 -9.25 -19.08 -20.08
CA PRO A 398 -8.31 -20.17 -20.29
C PRO A 398 -7.02 -20.02 -19.47
N ALA A 399 -6.48 -18.81 -19.37
CA ALA A 399 -5.30 -18.52 -18.55
C ALA A 399 -5.60 -18.66 -17.06
N TYR A 400 -6.76 -18.20 -16.61
CA TYR A 400 -7.25 -18.36 -15.25
C TYR A 400 -7.37 -19.83 -14.84
N LEU A 401 -7.95 -20.69 -15.68
CA LEU A 401 -8.09 -22.11 -15.39
C LEU A 401 -6.74 -22.83 -15.27
N ARG A 402 -5.76 -22.50 -16.13
CA ARG A 402 -4.38 -23.03 -15.97
C ARG A 402 -3.79 -22.67 -14.62
N ALA A 403 -3.98 -21.43 -14.19
CA ALA A 403 -3.52 -20.96 -12.88
C ALA A 403 -4.22 -21.69 -11.73
N VAL A 404 -5.55 -21.84 -11.76
CA VAL A 404 -6.29 -22.62 -10.76
C VAL A 404 -5.74 -24.05 -10.66
N ASN A 405 -5.47 -24.69 -11.80
CA ASN A 405 -4.97 -26.06 -11.84
C ASN A 405 -3.59 -26.24 -11.17
N VAL A 406 -2.71 -25.23 -11.23
CA VAL A 406 -1.40 -25.26 -10.56
C VAL A 406 -1.54 -25.53 -9.06
N SER A 407 -2.50 -24.87 -8.39
CA SER A 407 -2.70 -25.06 -6.94
C SER A 407 -3.54 -26.30 -6.63
N VAL A 408 -4.52 -26.65 -7.45
CA VAL A 408 -5.31 -27.88 -7.27
C VAL A 408 -4.43 -29.13 -7.35
N ALA A 409 -3.49 -29.17 -8.29
CA ALA A 409 -2.55 -30.28 -8.46
C ALA A 409 -1.58 -30.46 -7.27
N LYS A 410 -1.46 -29.46 -6.39
CA LYS A 410 -0.60 -29.51 -5.20
C LYS A 410 -1.31 -30.01 -3.94
N ILE A 411 -2.62 -30.28 -3.99
CA ILE A 411 -3.33 -30.83 -2.82
C ILE A 411 -2.76 -32.21 -2.52
N ASP A 412 -2.17 -32.37 -1.34
CA ASP A 412 -1.63 -33.65 -0.89
C ASP A 412 -2.79 -34.60 -0.53
N SER A 413 -2.85 -35.76 -1.17
CA SER A 413 -3.92 -36.74 -0.96
C SER A 413 -3.93 -37.37 0.43
N ASN A 414 -2.81 -37.35 1.15
CA ASN A 414 -2.70 -37.93 2.50
C ASN A 414 -3.18 -36.96 3.57
N THR A 415 -2.91 -35.67 3.39
CA THR A 415 -3.19 -34.63 4.40
C THR A 415 -4.39 -33.75 4.03
N ASN A 416 -4.80 -33.76 2.76
CA ASN A 416 -5.77 -32.85 2.17
C ASN A 416 -5.43 -31.37 2.36
N LEU A 417 -4.13 -31.04 2.37
CA LEU A 417 -3.64 -29.68 2.54
C LEU A 417 -2.64 -29.32 1.43
N LEU A 418 -2.42 -28.02 1.23
CA LEU A 418 -1.36 -27.52 0.35
C LEU A 418 -0.01 -27.59 1.07
N PRO A 419 1.05 -28.05 0.39
CA PRO A 419 2.41 -27.98 0.93
C PRO A 419 2.83 -26.51 1.13
N GLY A 420 3.71 -26.29 2.10
CA GLY A 420 4.29 -24.99 2.39
C GLY A 420 5.72 -25.11 2.92
N GLN A 421 6.39 -23.97 3.09
CA GLN A 421 7.81 -23.93 3.47
C GLN A 421 8.14 -24.61 4.81
N GLN A 422 7.17 -24.74 5.70
CA GLN A 422 7.33 -25.33 7.05
C GLN A 422 6.38 -26.52 7.27
N GLY A 423 6.05 -27.23 6.19
CA GLY A 423 4.99 -28.24 6.16
C GLY A 423 3.69 -27.69 5.57
N HIS A 424 2.65 -28.53 5.54
CA HIS A 424 1.38 -28.21 4.91
C HIS A 424 0.70 -27.00 5.57
N SER A 425 0.37 -25.99 4.78
CA SER A 425 0.02 -24.65 5.24
C SER A 425 -1.49 -24.49 5.47
N LEU A 426 -1.88 -24.02 6.66
CA LEU A 426 -3.25 -23.58 6.95
C LEU A 426 -3.70 -22.48 5.98
N GLU A 427 -2.89 -21.43 5.85
CA GLU A 427 -3.23 -20.24 5.07
C GLU A 427 -3.41 -20.57 3.59
N ALA A 428 -2.46 -21.26 2.96
CA ALA A 428 -2.57 -21.62 1.54
C ALA A 428 -3.76 -22.56 1.26
N SER A 429 -4.04 -23.50 2.17
CA SER A 429 -5.16 -24.44 2.02
C SER A 429 -6.51 -23.75 2.15
N ALA A 430 -6.67 -22.87 3.16
CA ALA A 430 -7.89 -22.10 3.36
C ALA A 430 -8.11 -21.11 2.20
N LEU A 431 -7.05 -20.49 1.71
CA LEU A 431 -7.10 -19.57 0.58
C LEU A 431 -7.51 -20.28 -0.72
N LEU A 432 -6.97 -21.48 -1.01
CA LEU A 432 -7.40 -22.28 -2.18
C LEU A 432 -8.88 -22.67 -2.06
N SER A 433 -9.36 -23.04 -0.87
CA SER A 433 -10.80 -23.32 -0.67
C SER A 433 -11.67 -22.13 -1.08
N VAL A 434 -11.28 -20.91 -0.72
CA VAL A 434 -11.98 -19.68 -1.15
C VAL A 434 -11.85 -19.46 -2.65
N VAL A 435 -10.66 -19.69 -3.24
CA VAL A 435 -10.48 -19.59 -4.69
C VAL A 435 -11.45 -20.50 -5.43
N LEU A 436 -11.55 -21.78 -5.04
CA LEU A 436 -12.46 -22.73 -5.67
C LEU A 436 -13.94 -22.31 -5.56
N ASP A 437 -14.34 -21.73 -4.43
CA ASP A 437 -15.69 -21.14 -4.27
C ASP A 437 -15.96 -20.03 -5.29
N ARG A 438 -14.99 -19.14 -5.45
CA ARG A 438 -15.09 -17.99 -6.37
C ARG A 438 -14.95 -18.40 -7.82
N THR A 439 -14.13 -19.41 -8.12
CA THR A 439 -14.04 -20.04 -9.45
C THR A 439 -15.39 -20.60 -9.89
N MET A 440 -16.08 -21.38 -9.03
CA MET A 440 -17.43 -21.88 -9.32
C MET A 440 -18.43 -20.73 -9.56
N THR A 441 -18.29 -19.63 -8.82
CA THR A 441 -19.13 -18.42 -9.03
C THR A 441 -18.87 -17.78 -10.39
N LEU A 442 -17.60 -17.58 -10.76
CA LEU A 442 -17.21 -17.05 -12.07
C LEU A 442 -17.66 -17.95 -13.22
N ALA A 443 -17.54 -19.27 -13.06
CA ALA A 443 -17.99 -20.26 -14.04
C ALA A 443 -19.51 -20.18 -14.27
N ARG A 444 -20.30 -19.98 -13.20
CA ARG A 444 -21.75 -19.76 -13.31
C ARG A 444 -22.05 -18.47 -14.08
N TRP A 445 -21.41 -17.35 -13.75
CA TRP A 445 -21.61 -16.08 -14.47
C TRP A 445 -21.24 -16.17 -15.96
N LEU A 446 -20.21 -16.95 -16.32
CA LEU A 446 -19.87 -17.23 -17.72
C LEU A 446 -20.91 -18.13 -18.40
N GLY A 447 -21.44 -19.12 -17.68
CA GLY A 447 -22.47 -20.04 -18.17
C GLY A 447 -23.84 -19.39 -18.35
N ASP A 448 -24.16 -18.34 -17.59
CA ASP A 448 -25.41 -17.58 -17.71
C ASP A 448 -25.42 -16.66 -18.96
N ASN A 449 -24.27 -16.45 -19.62
CA ASN A 449 -24.09 -15.53 -20.74
C ASN A 449 -23.78 -16.20 -22.10
N ASN A 450 -23.67 -17.54 -22.20
CA ASN A 450 -23.30 -18.20 -23.46
C ASN A 450 -24.12 -19.47 -23.78
N ASP A 451 -24.41 -19.58 -25.08
CA ASP A 451 -25.20 -20.50 -25.91
C ASP A 451 -24.96 -22.02 -25.75
N GLY A 452 -24.71 -22.53 -24.54
CA GLY A 452 -24.57 -23.96 -24.25
C GLY A 452 -23.31 -24.65 -24.80
N THR A 453 -22.38 -23.90 -25.42
CA THR A 453 -21.21 -24.47 -26.13
C THR A 453 -19.87 -24.28 -25.42
N THR A 454 -19.77 -23.38 -24.43
CA THR A 454 -18.60 -23.32 -23.54
C THR A 454 -18.75 -24.35 -22.44
N HIS A 455 -17.89 -25.38 -22.47
CA HIS A 455 -17.80 -26.44 -21.46
C HIS A 455 -18.01 -25.90 -20.04
N ARG A 456 -18.76 -26.64 -19.21
CA ARG A 456 -18.69 -26.59 -17.74
C ARG A 456 -17.70 -27.68 -17.28
N PRO A 457 -16.37 -27.47 -17.27
CA PRO A 457 -15.53 -28.41 -16.57
C PRO A 457 -15.73 -28.21 -15.06
N ASP A 458 -15.73 -29.32 -14.33
CA ASP A 458 -15.08 -29.40 -13.03
C ASP A 458 -15.74 -28.77 -11.80
N ASP A 459 -16.98 -28.23 -11.86
CA ASP A 459 -17.73 -27.80 -10.66
C ASP A 459 -17.74 -28.90 -9.57
N TYR A 460 -17.91 -30.17 -9.98
CA TYR A 460 -17.83 -31.32 -9.09
C TYR A 460 -16.41 -31.54 -8.54
N LEU A 461 -15.36 -31.41 -9.36
CA LEU A 461 -13.98 -31.59 -8.92
C LEU A 461 -13.52 -30.48 -7.99
N TRP A 462 -13.89 -29.23 -8.26
CA TRP A 462 -13.61 -28.09 -7.38
C TRP A 462 -14.37 -28.21 -6.06
N ALA A 463 -15.64 -28.66 -6.09
CA ALA A 463 -16.39 -28.94 -4.88
C ALA A 463 -15.75 -30.08 -4.07
N ALA A 464 -15.31 -31.16 -4.72
CA ALA A 464 -14.63 -32.29 -4.08
C ALA A 464 -13.28 -31.87 -3.48
N ALA A 465 -12.46 -31.13 -4.23
CA ALA A 465 -11.19 -30.58 -3.75
C ALA A 465 -11.40 -29.65 -2.55
N ARG A 466 -12.43 -28.80 -2.60
CA ARG A 466 -12.78 -27.93 -1.47
C ARG A 466 -13.21 -28.73 -0.24
N ALA A 467 -14.03 -29.77 -0.40
CA ALA A 467 -14.42 -30.64 0.68
C ALA A 467 -13.21 -31.38 1.31
N ALA A 468 -12.25 -31.80 0.50
CA ALA A 468 -10.99 -32.35 0.97
C ALA A 468 -10.20 -31.32 1.80
N LEU A 469 -9.98 -30.11 1.26
CA LEU A 469 -9.30 -29.02 1.96
C LEU A 469 -9.94 -28.70 3.31
N HIS A 470 -11.28 -28.71 3.40
CA HIS A 470 -11.98 -28.48 4.66
C HIS A 470 -11.60 -29.52 5.72
N LYS A 471 -11.54 -30.81 5.35
CA LYS A 471 -11.10 -31.88 6.26
C LYS A 471 -9.65 -31.67 6.71
N GLY A 472 -8.76 -31.31 5.78
CA GLY A 472 -7.36 -31.00 6.09
C GLY A 472 -7.22 -29.83 7.05
N ILE A 473 -7.94 -28.73 6.80
CA ILE A 473 -7.95 -27.52 7.65
C ILE A 473 -8.46 -27.86 9.05
N GLN A 474 -9.57 -28.60 9.15
CA GLN A 474 -10.16 -29.02 10.42
C GLN A 474 -9.19 -29.87 11.26
N SER A 475 -8.30 -30.65 10.63
CA SER A 475 -7.28 -31.43 11.33
C SER A 475 -6.22 -30.57 12.05
N LEU A 476 -6.10 -29.28 11.71
CA LEU A 476 -5.17 -28.34 12.34
C LEU A 476 -5.75 -27.66 13.58
N TYR A 477 -7.04 -27.89 13.89
CA TYR A 477 -7.71 -27.27 15.03
C TYR A 477 -7.14 -27.77 16.36
N CYS A 478 -6.72 -26.85 17.22
CA CYS A 478 -6.26 -27.14 18.58
C CYS A 478 -7.37 -26.78 19.60
N PRO A 479 -7.99 -27.77 20.28
CA PRO A 479 -9.08 -27.54 21.22
C PRO A 479 -8.73 -26.60 22.38
N THR A 480 -7.48 -26.62 22.86
CA THR A 480 -7.02 -25.83 24.01
C THR A 480 -6.99 -24.33 23.73
N THR A 481 -6.57 -23.93 22.52
CA THR A 481 -6.46 -22.51 22.14
C THR A 481 -7.66 -22.01 21.35
N HIS A 482 -8.55 -22.93 20.93
CA HIS A 482 -9.66 -22.67 20.03
C HIS A 482 -9.25 -22.06 18.68
N LEU A 483 -8.03 -22.37 18.22
CA LEU A 483 -7.47 -21.88 16.97
C LEU A 483 -6.82 -23.02 16.19
N HIS A 484 -6.66 -22.80 14.90
CA HIS A 484 -5.95 -23.68 13.99
C HIS A 484 -4.45 -23.36 14.00
N ALA A 485 -3.63 -24.39 14.12
CA ALA A 485 -2.18 -24.29 14.01
C ALA A 485 -1.74 -23.91 12.59
N ALA A 486 -0.59 -23.25 12.44
CA ALA A 486 -0.09 -22.75 11.15
C ALA A 486 0.11 -23.85 10.10
N ASN A 487 0.47 -25.05 10.56
CA ASN A 487 0.79 -26.21 9.74
C ASN A 487 0.76 -27.50 10.58
N LEU A 488 0.98 -28.64 9.94
CA LEU A 488 1.02 -29.96 10.60
C LEU A 488 2.14 -30.13 11.64
N VAL A 489 3.24 -29.36 11.54
CA VAL A 489 4.32 -29.42 12.52
C VAL A 489 3.87 -28.74 13.82
N GLU A 490 3.25 -27.56 13.70
CA GLU A 490 2.72 -26.80 14.83
C GLU A 490 1.49 -27.47 15.44
N SER A 491 0.65 -28.18 14.66
CA SER A 491 -0.51 -28.88 15.21
C SER A 491 -0.11 -29.98 16.20
N ARG A 492 1.05 -30.65 15.98
CA ARG A 492 1.61 -31.66 16.90
C ARG A 492 2.06 -31.09 18.25
N ARG A 493 2.21 -29.77 18.34
CA ARG A 493 2.55 -29.10 19.61
C ARG A 493 1.32 -28.88 20.48
N CYS A 494 0.10 -28.93 19.95
CA CYS A 494 -1.11 -28.90 20.77
C CYS A 494 -1.07 -30.04 21.81
N PRO A 495 -1.34 -29.81 23.11
CA PRO A 495 -2.04 -28.66 23.68
C PRO A 495 -1.17 -27.48 24.17
N ASP A 496 0.13 -27.43 23.82
CA ASP A 496 1.00 -26.28 24.14
C ASP A 496 0.34 -24.96 23.69
N PRO A 497 0.02 -24.02 24.60
CA PRO A 497 -0.60 -22.75 24.23
C PRO A 497 0.31 -21.87 23.36
N ASP A 498 1.62 -22.14 23.35
CA ASP A 498 2.63 -21.37 22.59
C ASP A 498 2.88 -21.93 21.18
N HIS A 499 2.08 -22.89 20.69
CA HIS A 499 2.13 -23.28 19.29
C HIS A 499 1.72 -22.12 18.38
N LEU A 500 2.31 -22.05 17.18
CA LEU A 500 2.00 -20.97 16.26
C LEU A 500 0.61 -21.16 15.65
N ALA A 501 -0.34 -20.35 16.12
CA ALA A 501 -1.67 -20.18 15.53
C ALA A 501 -1.77 -18.80 14.85
N PRO A 502 -1.62 -18.70 13.52
CA PRO A 502 -1.47 -17.43 12.81
C PRO A 502 -2.80 -16.67 12.71
N GLN A 503 -2.75 -15.35 12.72
CA GLN A 503 -3.92 -14.47 12.57
C GLN A 503 -4.55 -14.64 11.19
N ALA A 504 -3.76 -14.45 10.13
CA ALA A 504 -4.24 -14.53 8.74
C ALA A 504 -4.77 -15.92 8.39
N GLY A 505 -4.09 -16.99 8.79
CA GLY A 505 -4.52 -18.37 8.50
C GLY A 505 -5.85 -18.72 9.17
N ASN A 506 -6.07 -18.32 10.43
CA ASN A 506 -7.34 -18.53 11.12
C ASN A 506 -8.46 -17.66 10.56
N ALA A 507 -8.14 -16.43 10.13
CA ALA A 507 -9.07 -15.57 9.42
C ALA A 507 -9.54 -16.20 8.11
N TRP A 508 -8.61 -16.72 7.30
CA TRP A 508 -8.95 -17.45 6.07
C TRP A 508 -9.76 -18.72 6.33
N ALA A 509 -9.46 -19.48 7.38
CA ALA A 509 -10.25 -20.65 7.75
C ALA A 509 -11.72 -20.30 8.04
N LEU A 510 -11.97 -19.16 8.70
CA LEU A 510 -13.32 -18.64 8.93
C LEU A 510 -13.99 -18.19 7.62
N ILE A 511 -13.27 -17.44 6.77
CA ILE A 511 -13.79 -16.97 5.47
C ILE A 511 -14.14 -18.16 4.55
N ALA A 512 -13.32 -19.22 4.58
CA ALA A 512 -13.55 -20.44 3.81
C ALA A 512 -14.79 -21.24 4.28
N GLY A 513 -15.27 -20.99 5.51
CA GLY A 513 -16.28 -21.82 6.18
C GLY A 513 -15.71 -23.15 6.69
N ALA A 514 -14.38 -23.27 6.78
CA ALA A 514 -13.67 -24.49 7.19
C ALA A 514 -13.23 -24.47 8.66
N ALA A 515 -13.48 -23.38 9.39
CA ALA A 515 -13.07 -23.23 10.77
C ALA A 515 -13.80 -24.15 11.76
N ALA A 516 -14.96 -24.70 11.37
CA ALA A 516 -15.81 -25.49 12.25
C ALA A 516 -15.28 -26.91 12.44
N HIS A 517 -15.02 -27.33 13.68
CA HIS A 517 -14.64 -28.71 14.00
C HIS A 517 -15.88 -29.65 14.00
N PRO A 518 -15.84 -30.83 13.35
CA PRO A 518 -16.99 -31.72 13.19
C PRO A 518 -17.65 -32.22 14.49
N SER A 519 -16.89 -32.29 15.60
CA SER A 519 -17.41 -32.74 16.91
C SER A 519 -18.04 -31.63 17.76
N SER A 520 -18.14 -30.39 17.26
CA SER A 520 -18.69 -29.23 17.98
C SER A 520 -20.06 -28.86 17.41
N SER A 521 -21.14 -29.20 18.12
CA SER A 521 -22.52 -29.06 17.62
C SER A 521 -23.07 -27.63 17.56
N SER A 522 -22.34 -26.56 17.94
CA SER A 522 -22.88 -25.20 17.82
C SER A 522 -21.92 -24.00 17.93
N SER A 523 -20.58 -24.15 17.95
CA SER A 523 -19.76 -23.00 18.40
C SER A 523 -18.34 -22.85 17.85
N SER A 524 -17.84 -23.71 16.95
CA SER A 524 -16.43 -23.65 16.54
C SER A 524 -16.05 -22.38 15.76
N SER A 525 -16.84 -21.90 14.78
CA SER A 525 -16.52 -20.64 14.07
C SER A 525 -16.61 -19.39 14.98
N SER A 526 -17.62 -19.34 15.86
CA SER A 526 -17.70 -18.27 16.85
C SER A 526 -16.59 -18.36 17.90
N SER A 527 -16.12 -19.56 18.22
CA SER A 527 -15.03 -19.81 19.17
C SER A 527 -13.69 -19.34 18.61
N VAL A 528 -13.36 -19.70 17.36
CA VAL A 528 -12.17 -19.19 16.64
C VAL A 528 -12.20 -17.66 16.56
N SER A 529 -13.35 -17.07 16.21
CA SER A 529 -13.51 -15.62 16.20
C SER A 529 -13.33 -14.99 17.59
N ARG A 530 -13.76 -15.65 18.68
CA ARG A 530 -13.55 -15.15 20.06
C ARG A 530 -12.08 -15.25 20.45
N ALA A 531 -11.41 -16.35 20.11
CA ALA A 531 -10.00 -16.58 20.40
C ALA A 531 -9.09 -15.59 19.65
N LEU A 532 -9.42 -15.24 18.41
CA LEU A 532 -8.77 -14.13 17.69
C LEU A 532 -8.94 -12.81 18.44
N SER A 533 -10.19 -12.44 18.79
CA SER A 533 -10.46 -11.19 19.50
C SER A 533 -9.84 -11.12 20.91
N ALA A 534 -9.59 -12.26 21.54
CA ALA A 534 -8.96 -12.34 22.86
C ALA A 534 -7.48 -11.90 22.84
N ARG A 535 -6.84 -11.85 21.67
CA ARG A 535 -5.43 -11.45 21.51
C ARG A 535 -5.25 -9.94 21.36
N TRP A 536 -6.32 -9.17 21.20
CA TRP A 536 -6.21 -7.77 20.84
C TRP A 536 -5.54 -6.92 21.91
N LEU A 537 -4.55 -6.15 21.48
CA LEU A 537 -3.93 -5.10 22.26
C LEU A 537 -4.69 -3.79 22.07
N PRO A 538 -4.47 -2.75 22.89
CA PRO A 538 -5.14 -1.45 22.73
C PRO A 538 -4.95 -0.82 21.35
N ALA A 539 -3.81 -1.04 20.70
CA ALA A 539 -3.47 -0.48 19.39
C ALA A 539 -3.93 -1.35 18.20
N GLY A 540 -4.43 -2.58 18.43
CA GLY A 540 -4.86 -3.47 17.36
C GLY A 540 -4.64 -4.95 17.62
N ALA A 541 -4.85 -5.77 16.58
CA ALA A 541 -4.66 -7.21 16.64
C ALA A 541 -3.20 -7.58 16.34
N PRO A 542 -2.52 -8.33 17.23
CA PRO A 542 -1.17 -8.82 16.97
C PRO A 542 -1.21 -9.99 15.98
N ALA A 543 -0.20 -10.04 15.11
CA ALA A 543 0.02 -11.14 14.17
C ALA A 543 1.14 -12.07 14.68
N PRO A 544 0.84 -13.24 15.28
CA PRO A 544 1.88 -14.16 15.78
C PRO A 544 2.86 -14.63 14.70
N GLU A 545 2.41 -14.72 13.44
CA GLU A 545 3.22 -15.06 12.28
C GLU A 545 4.26 -13.98 11.92
N THR A 546 4.11 -12.78 12.47
CA THR A 546 5.02 -11.64 12.27
C THR A 546 5.26 -10.93 13.61
N PRO A 547 6.02 -11.54 14.55
CA PRO A 547 6.17 -11.03 15.91
C PRO A 547 6.62 -9.57 15.97
N GLY A 548 5.97 -8.79 16.83
CA GLY A 548 6.26 -7.37 17.07
C GLY A 548 5.59 -6.39 16.10
N LEU A 549 4.75 -6.87 15.17
CA LEU A 549 4.01 -6.05 14.21
C LEU A 549 2.49 -6.23 14.41
N LEU A 550 1.79 -5.10 14.47
CA LEU A 550 0.35 -5.01 14.24
C LEU A 550 0.16 -4.83 12.73
N SER A 551 -0.38 -5.85 12.07
CA SER A 551 -0.47 -5.90 10.61
C SER A 551 -1.89 -5.52 10.15
N PRO A 552 -2.09 -4.35 9.52
CA PRO A 552 -3.36 -3.98 8.89
C PRO A 552 -3.80 -5.03 7.89
N LEU A 553 -2.86 -5.63 7.16
CA LEU A 553 -3.14 -6.72 6.24
C LEU A 553 -3.84 -7.90 6.94
N ALA A 554 -3.23 -8.43 8.00
CA ALA A 554 -3.82 -9.56 8.73
C ALA A 554 -5.10 -9.16 9.47
N SER A 555 -5.15 -7.94 10.02
CA SER A 555 -6.35 -7.38 10.65
C SER A 555 -7.50 -7.19 9.65
N SER A 556 -7.23 -6.82 8.39
CA SER A 556 -8.24 -6.70 7.33
C SER A 556 -8.91 -8.04 7.03
N LEU A 557 -8.12 -9.12 7.03
CA LEU A 557 -8.65 -10.48 6.93
C LEU A 557 -9.46 -10.86 8.17
N GLU A 558 -9.00 -10.50 9.36
CA GLU A 558 -9.71 -10.77 10.61
C GLU A 558 -11.06 -10.03 10.69
N LEU A 559 -11.15 -8.80 10.16
CA LEU A 559 -12.42 -8.09 10.00
C LEU A 559 -13.42 -8.92 9.19
N ALA A 560 -12.99 -9.39 8.01
CA ALA A 560 -13.80 -10.24 7.15
C ALA A 560 -14.14 -11.59 7.80
N ALA A 561 -13.23 -12.13 8.61
CA ALA A 561 -13.45 -13.35 9.36
C ALA A 561 -14.52 -13.20 10.46
N HIS A 562 -14.55 -12.07 11.16
CA HIS A 562 -15.60 -11.77 12.14
C HIS A 562 -16.98 -11.60 11.50
N ALA A 563 -17.02 -10.95 10.35
CA ALA A 563 -18.20 -10.88 9.49
C ALA A 563 -18.69 -12.28 9.10
N ALA A 564 -17.80 -13.13 8.58
CA ALA A 564 -18.10 -14.52 8.22
C ALA A 564 -18.60 -15.35 9.42
N ALA A 565 -18.06 -15.08 10.62
CA ALA A 565 -18.49 -15.69 11.88
C ALA A 565 -19.78 -15.10 12.47
N ARG A 566 -20.50 -14.23 11.73
CA ARG A 566 -21.72 -13.53 12.20
C ARG A 566 -21.49 -12.66 13.44
N ARG A 567 -20.29 -12.07 13.59
CA ARG A 567 -19.92 -11.16 14.69
C ARG A 567 -19.51 -9.77 14.16
N PRO A 568 -20.40 -9.03 13.46
CA PRO A 568 -20.07 -7.73 12.88
C PRO A 568 -19.63 -6.68 13.91
N ALA A 569 -20.14 -6.75 15.14
CA ALA A 569 -19.70 -5.88 16.23
C ALA A 569 -18.21 -6.07 16.56
N ALA A 570 -17.68 -7.29 16.45
CA ALA A 570 -16.25 -7.53 16.63
C ALA A 570 -15.45 -6.93 15.47
N ALA A 571 -15.95 -7.02 14.23
CA ALA A 571 -15.31 -6.35 13.09
C ALA A 571 -15.22 -4.83 13.34
N VAL A 572 -16.31 -4.16 13.68
CA VAL A 572 -16.30 -2.72 13.97
C VAL A 572 -15.37 -2.38 15.15
N ALA A 573 -15.34 -3.21 16.20
CA ALA A 573 -14.45 -3.01 17.34
C ALA A 573 -12.96 -3.10 16.97
N LEU A 574 -12.58 -4.06 16.11
CA LEU A 574 -11.22 -4.16 15.58
C LEU A 574 -10.89 -2.96 14.69
N LEU A 575 -11.84 -2.53 13.86
CA LEU A 575 -11.68 -1.38 12.98
C LEU A 575 -11.38 -0.11 13.78
N LEU A 576 -12.25 0.21 14.74
CA LEU A 576 -12.08 1.36 15.63
C LEU A 576 -10.80 1.31 16.47
N ARG A 577 -10.26 0.12 16.72
CA ARG A 577 -9.04 -0.05 17.51
C ARG A 577 -7.78 0.10 16.68
N HIS A 578 -7.68 -0.68 15.61
CA HIS A 578 -6.48 -0.80 14.80
C HIS A 578 -6.33 0.40 13.85
N TRP A 579 -7.42 0.83 13.20
CA TRP A 579 -7.36 1.94 12.25
C TRP A 579 -7.33 3.32 12.90
N ALA A 580 -7.95 3.49 14.06
CA ALA A 580 -7.80 4.73 14.81
C ALA A 580 -6.33 4.97 15.18
N HIS A 581 -5.60 3.91 15.56
CA HIS A 581 -4.18 4.02 15.84
C HIS A 581 -3.36 4.34 14.58
N LEU A 582 -3.64 3.69 13.45
CA LEU A 582 -2.99 4.01 12.17
C LEU A 582 -3.23 5.45 11.69
N LEU A 583 -4.36 6.05 12.08
CA LEU A 583 -4.77 7.37 11.66
C LEU A 583 -4.23 8.47 12.60
N ASP A 584 -4.45 8.30 13.91
CA ASP A 584 -4.31 9.36 14.90
C ASP A 584 -3.05 9.25 15.77
N ALA A 585 -2.33 8.11 15.75
CA ALA A 585 -1.16 7.99 16.61
C ALA A 585 0.00 8.91 16.16
N PRO A 586 0.85 9.38 17.10
CA PRO A 586 1.98 10.23 16.78
C PRO A 586 2.89 9.61 15.74
N GLY A 587 3.18 10.36 14.68
CA GLY A 587 4.04 9.91 13.59
C GLY A 587 3.31 9.41 12.35
N PHE A 588 1.97 9.35 12.36
CA PHE A 588 1.15 9.09 11.16
C PHE A 588 0.61 10.38 10.54
N THR A 589 0.02 10.28 9.35
CA THR A 589 -0.30 11.44 8.50
C THR A 589 -1.67 12.07 8.76
N ASN A 590 -2.53 11.43 9.57
CA ASN A 590 -3.95 11.77 9.76
C ASN A 590 -4.83 11.74 8.49
N SER A 591 -4.27 11.29 7.38
CA SER A 591 -4.85 11.45 6.04
C SER A 591 -4.82 10.17 5.22
N THR A 592 -3.83 9.32 5.49
CA THR A 592 -3.65 8.02 4.84
C THR A 592 -3.29 6.97 5.89
N LEU A 593 -3.43 5.70 5.54
CA LEU A 593 -3.22 4.57 6.45
C LEU A 593 -1.86 3.92 6.20
N ALA A 594 -1.15 3.62 7.29
CA ALA A 594 0.16 2.97 7.21
C ALA A 594 0.04 1.45 7.10
N ALA A 595 1.08 0.83 6.53
CA ALA A 595 1.16 -0.61 6.32
C ALA A 595 1.40 -1.46 7.57
N GLY A 596 1.65 -0.84 8.73
CA GLY A 596 1.95 -1.57 9.94
C GLY A 596 2.34 -0.67 11.10
N VAL A 597 2.22 -1.18 12.32
CA VAL A 597 2.65 -0.49 13.54
C VAL A 597 3.42 -1.47 14.41
N ALA A 598 4.49 -1.01 15.05
CA ALA A 598 5.13 -1.80 16.09
C ALA A 598 4.22 -1.96 17.31
N VAL A 599 4.28 -3.11 17.97
CA VAL A 599 3.46 -3.42 19.15
C VAL A 599 3.69 -2.43 20.33
N ASP A 600 4.80 -1.70 20.34
CA ASP A 600 5.10 -0.63 21.32
C ASP A 600 4.52 0.75 20.94
N GLY A 601 3.60 0.82 19.97
CA GLY A 601 2.89 2.04 19.58
C GLY A 601 3.70 3.01 18.72
N ARG A 602 4.87 2.59 18.22
CA ARG A 602 5.68 3.36 17.27
C ARG A 602 5.46 2.82 15.85
N GLY A 603 5.69 3.66 14.82
CA GLY A 603 5.53 3.26 13.42
C GLY A 603 6.33 1.99 13.02
N PRO A 604 6.08 1.40 11.85
CA PRO A 604 6.55 0.05 11.47
C PRO A 604 8.08 -0.09 11.49
N ARG A 605 8.83 1.02 11.44
CA ARG A 605 10.29 1.06 11.59
C ARG A 605 10.79 0.74 12.99
N ALA A 606 10.03 1.01 14.06
CA ALA A 606 10.42 0.61 15.40
C ALA A 606 10.37 -0.92 15.59
N ALA A 607 9.43 -1.60 14.90
CA ALA A 607 9.38 -3.06 14.84
C ALA A 607 10.60 -3.64 14.10
N ALA A 608 11.02 -2.98 13.01
CA ALA A 608 12.24 -3.35 12.29
C ALA A 608 13.52 -3.14 13.14
N ARG A 609 13.58 -2.06 13.93
CA ARG A 609 14.71 -1.74 14.85
C ARG A 609 14.99 -2.85 15.87
N ARG A 610 13.96 -3.44 16.50
CA ARG A 610 14.18 -4.55 17.45
C ARG A 610 14.61 -5.84 16.75
N ARG A 611 14.20 -6.08 15.49
CA ARG A 611 14.61 -7.29 14.76
C ARG A 611 16.10 -7.29 14.41
N ALA A 612 16.69 -6.14 14.06
CA ALA A 612 18.14 -6.04 13.89
C ALA A 612 18.89 -6.29 15.21
N HIS A 613 18.33 -5.86 16.34
CA HIS A 613 18.95 -6.03 17.65
C HIS A 613 18.80 -7.45 18.22
N VAL A 614 17.66 -8.11 18.02
CA VAL A 614 17.42 -9.49 18.47
C VAL A 614 18.16 -10.52 17.61
N ALA A 615 18.36 -10.22 16.31
CA ALA A 615 19.23 -11.04 15.46
C ALA A 615 20.72 -11.00 15.89
N LEU A 616 21.12 -10.00 16.70
CA LEU A 616 22.48 -9.86 17.22
C LEU A 616 22.72 -10.55 18.59
N CYS A 617 21.70 -11.11 19.24
CA CYS A 617 21.84 -11.67 20.59
C CYS A 617 21.31 -13.11 20.72
N ARG A 618 21.87 -14.04 19.95
CA ARG A 618 21.98 -15.46 20.33
C ARG A 618 23.33 -16.04 19.87
N ARG A 619 24.42 -15.61 20.49
CA ARG A 619 25.64 -16.42 20.57
C ARG A 619 25.67 -17.07 21.95
N ARG A 620 25.36 -18.37 22.02
CA ARG A 620 25.70 -19.19 23.19
C ARG A 620 27.23 -19.22 23.31
N ARG A 621 27.72 -18.94 24.51
CA ARG A 621 29.11 -19.10 24.93
C ARG A 621 29.53 -20.58 24.86
N GLY A 622 30.75 -20.83 24.41
CA GLY A 622 31.50 -22.10 24.52
C GLY A 622 32.89 -21.94 23.89
N PRO A 623 33.97 -22.49 24.46
CA PRO A 623 35.26 -21.79 24.54
C PRO A 623 36.36 -22.28 23.57
N HIS A 624 37.38 -21.42 23.41
CA HIS A 624 38.74 -21.62 22.88
C HIS A 624 39.01 -21.57 21.37
N GLY A 625 40.06 -20.79 21.02
CA GLY A 625 40.95 -21.02 19.88
C GLY A 625 40.74 -20.12 18.64
N VAL A 626 41.70 -19.25 18.35
CA VAL A 626 41.79 -18.36 17.17
C VAL A 626 42.58 -19.09 16.04
N PRO A 627 42.79 -18.53 14.84
CA PRO A 627 41.91 -18.35 13.68
C PRO A 627 42.35 -19.23 12.47
N ASP A 628 41.49 -19.46 11.46
CA ASP A 628 42.00 -19.54 10.08
C ASP A 628 40.91 -19.51 8.98
N GLY A 629 41.24 -18.76 7.92
CA GLY A 629 41.09 -19.17 6.53
C GLY A 629 39.72 -19.50 5.95
N ALA A 630 39.14 -18.53 5.24
CA ALA A 630 38.40 -18.72 3.99
C ALA A 630 37.50 -19.97 3.85
N ARG A 631 36.20 -19.81 4.15
CA ARG A 631 35.13 -20.51 3.43
C ARG A 631 33.85 -19.66 3.45
N ALA A 632 33.54 -19.08 2.30
CA ALA A 632 32.28 -18.42 2.02
C ALA A 632 31.13 -19.45 2.04
N GLY A 633 30.46 -19.58 3.18
CA GLY A 633 29.20 -20.31 3.32
C GLY A 633 28.01 -19.39 3.07
N ARG A 634 27.28 -19.61 1.97
CA ARG A 634 26.04 -18.91 1.62
C ARG A 634 24.97 -19.12 2.69
N CYS A 635 24.73 -18.12 3.54
CA CYS A 635 23.47 -17.97 4.25
C CYS A 635 22.42 -17.38 3.29
N ARG A 636 21.73 -18.23 2.52
CA ARG A 636 20.45 -17.86 1.87
C ARG A 636 19.36 -17.80 2.95
N GLY A 637 19.35 -16.70 3.70
CA GLY A 637 18.25 -16.36 4.60
C GLY A 637 17.05 -15.82 3.82
N GLY A 638 15.88 -16.44 4.03
CA GLY A 638 14.63 -16.12 3.34
C GLY A 638 14.32 -14.62 3.27
N ALA A 639 14.19 -14.13 2.04
CA ALA A 639 13.66 -12.82 1.70
C ALA A 639 12.11 -12.82 1.59
N GLY A 640 11.43 -13.74 2.28
CA GLY A 640 10.02 -14.11 1.98
C GLY A 640 8.91 -13.44 2.82
N ARG A 641 9.22 -12.52 3.74
CA ARG A 641 8.19 -11.82 4.57
C ARG A 641 8.59 -10.39 4.90
N ARG A 642 9.10 -9.65 3.90
CA ARG A 642 9.66 -8.30 4.06
C ARG A 642 8.96 -7.30 3.12
N GLY A 643 7.64 -7.39 3.04
CA GLY A 643 6.77 -6.39 2.43
C GLY A 643 5.87 -5.85 3.53
N VAL A 644 5.81 -4.53 3.70
CA VAL A 644 4.87 -3.89 4.63
C VAL A 644 3.94 -3.12 3.70
N ASP A 645 2.76 -3.72 3.50
CA ASP A 645 1.81 -3.47 2.40
C ASP A 645 0.71 -2.46 2.82
N ARG A 646 0.57 -1.34 2.08
CA ARG A 646 -0.22 -0.16 2.53
C ARG A 646 -1.63 -0.13 1.98
N ALA A 647 -1.85 -0.58 0.74
CA ALA A 647 -3.18 -0.66 0.15
C ALA A 647 -4.06 -1.66 0.92
N ALA A 648 -3.48 -2.73 1.49
CA ALA A 648 -4.16 -3.62 2.44
C ALA A 648 -4.71 -2.90 3.70
N ALA A 649 -4.08 -1.81 4.14
CA ALA A 649 -4.59 -0.99 5.24
C ALA A 649 -5.85 -0.22 4.83
N ALA A 650 -6.11 0.02 3.55
CA ALA A 650 -7.33 0.69 3.12
C ALA A 650 -8.57 -0.21 3.06
N HIS A 651 -8.47 -1.50 3.38
CA HIS A 651 -9.61 -2.42 3.39
C HIS A 651 -10.74 -2.01 4.36
N ALA A 652 -10.47 -1.16 5.35
CA ALA A 652 -11.51 -0.57 6.20
C ALA A 652 -12.62 0.14 5.40
N VAL A 653 -12.32 0.63 4.19
CA VAL A 653 -13.29 1.24 3.26
C VAL A 653 -14.37 0.23 2.85
N ALA A 654 -13.95 -0.98 2.49
CA ALA A 654 -14.82 -2.08 2.10
C ALA A 654 -15.49 -2.77 3.30
N GLY A 655 -14.78 -2.84 4.42
CA GLY A 655 -15.27 -3.40 5.68
C GLY A 655 -16.32 -2.53 6.39
N LEU A 656 -16.74 -1.40 5.82
CA LEU A 656 -17.77 -0.50 6.35
C LEU A 656 -19.03 -0.39 5.47
N GLY A 657 -18.99 -0.81 4.20
CA GLY A 657 -20.21 -1.04 3.40
C GLY A 657 -20.62 -2.51 3.46
N PRO A 658 -21.89 -2.90 3.71
CA PRO A 658 -23.07 -2.23 4.25
C PRO A 658 -23.28 -2.69 5.70
N TRP A 659 -22.43 -2.25 6.63
CA TRP A 659 -22.58 -2.64 8.04
C TRP A 659 -23.53 -1.65 8.70
N ARG A 660 -24.63 -2.15 9.28
CA ARG A 660 -25.49 -1.37 10.18
C ARG A 660 -24.72 -1.02 11.45
N VAL A 661 -23.78 -0.08 11.34
CA VAL A 661 -23.50 0.86 12.42
C VAL A 661 -24.79 1.65 12.61
N ARG A 662 -25.20 1.97 13.85
CA ARG A 662 -26.39 2.81 14.05
C ARG A 662 -26.23 4.07 13.21
N ASP A 663 -27.17 4.27 12.28
CA ASP A 663 -27.29 5.43 11.40
C ASP A 663 -26.17 5.59 10.35
N GLY A 664 -25.65 4.48 9.80
CA GLY A 664 -24.72 4.49 8.66
C GLY A 664 -25.42 4.38 7.30
N GLU A 665 -25.09 5.26 6.35
CA GLU A 665 -25.61 5.28 4.98
C GLU A 665 -24.48 5.34 3.94
N GLY A 666 -24.72 4.73 2.78
CA GLY A 666 -23.82 4.71 1.61
C GLY A 666 -24.49 3.99 0.42
N PRO A 667 -24.09 4.29 -0.83
CA PRO A 667 -24.62 3.62 -2.01
C PRO A 667 -24.00 2.22 -2.10
N VAL A 668 -24.80 1.23 -2.53
CA VAL A 668 -24.38 -0.17 -2.69
C VAL A 668 -24.01 -0.43 -4.13
#